data_AF-A0A8S1AJV6-F1
#
_entry.id   AF-A0A8S1AJV6-F1
#
_cell.length_a   1.000
_cell.length_b   1.000
_cell.length_c   1.000
_cell.angle_alpha   90.00
_cell.angle_beta   90.00
_cell.angle_gamma   90.00
#
_symmetry.space_group_name_H-M   'P 1'
#
loop_
_entity.id
_entity.type
_entity.pdbx_description
1 polymer ?
#
loop_
_entity_poly.entity_id
_entity_poly.type
_entity_poly.pdbx_seq_one_letter_code
_entity_poly.pdbx_strand_id
1 'polypeptide(L)'
;MLLGDNNEQPYRLFAGTRAAAALGVSAAQAWAQVTAHVGAAAERAAAAARAAAAASALVRGAVPVADAAARGRNTSDDLRRRGADVLAKADELRNQLEHLRRGADLVSVVLRGLGWQERELSGRPKANIQATLTAANEQADRVFASTRVLYDEASELRRRVRYHLRRQLTELQRHGDTALGAVQEHVSQIRGNTVRGVETAAALGAAAAARAEQHEAGARTLSPALAALRDKVQRARHAADSISVSLTSVPGAKGGCVRAYSVTTPSPSVTRLTLALSFDNVVRDGPLLYLLDDSQESEAYMKLTVLNSKLNIVWDLGGGEAAILHPEVLQPTHDDADHTSYKIEIERVWNVMHLRVERAGSTTSSLVTNSSAPHAVQLRASRLWLGAPPPSTSTSPTSPITAGLPACVHALHSDDTTVGLWNFAHQPTHAHCTGCTQRWYSGRGGEPSMVWFNGNGYVELKRSRARPADRRQFSVAFTFRTRDEDALLFMALDTANNRSVTVMLRECRVVFTVEYDGSRLEITAAGRHCHGKPAHVQAIRAFASNKLEKGSLRVNGEETLGSPTPPIQAAAALPDLSAAPYWLAGEPPGRDRIGPPPLLGCMGAVTVDRAGYDLLGAPARHGLEPRCGERTLRSAILKGTGYIELPSPIFRRKASLGLSFRARSADGLLLYRVPTLDNEVDDDDDKHYLALALIRGELVLAAGASKGDMRLRTNGTRFDDGRLHTVRVIRMHKQLELWADEERLASGTLTGNAFPARPDGLFIGGVRDQFYEKVPLNPFKGTIADVIVDAQLIGLETAVSWEGAQLGRADGEPINNARTEPHSLQQQPSNAAGCTKTSSYTVEGGAVKFGDTAHSYATLKLGHSKRNKELQLTLQFRTYDTDGLLLLAPGSKTKPKHYMALMIKDGKLRLVVRGRKRKEISLSPFVADGVWRSVSVRVSRGRVTLSSGAAAARARAAGGARAPRLFVGGAPGPDAHNALHNLPNSIIRIGGFLGCIRRVILNGRAEDLVRDAQAHHGVGQCFPNVEQAAYFGGDAYATWSSTWSMVADGSESSTELKLEFRTSEPNGVLLAAAGLLLQVKDGAVVLSRAGSGSLVSTRGAGGAACDGAWHAVRARLHRRALALQLDAGELVRGEPPASLLDDLPDAPAPPAHLYVGGLPEGVMESTDGGKNFNGCIREVIVGGQKRNWTDMESIHNVLLDSCPIPQ
;
A
#
# COMPACT_ATOMS: atom_id res chain seq x y z
N MET A 1 55.66 -46.68 15.71
CA MET A 1 56.28 -45.76 16.70
C MET A 1 56.90 -44.61 15.91
N LEU A 2 56.74 -43.36 16.39
CA LEU A 2 57.09 -42.06 15.78
C LEU A 2 56.13 -41.53 14.70
N LEU A 3 55.06 -40.85 15.15
CA LEU A 3 54.75 -39.44 14.86
C LEU A 3 53.44 -39.08 15.58
N GLY A 4 53.55 -38.87 16.89
CA GLY A 4 52.63 -38.02 17.64
C GLY A 4 53.07 -36.56 17.49
N ASP A 5 52.14 -35.65 17.74
CA ASP A 5 52.29 -34.19 17.74
C ASP A 5 52.38 -33.49 16.38
N ASN A 6 51.23 -33.34 15.71
CA ASN A 6 50.97 -32.18 14.83
C ASN A 6 49.46 -31.99 14.53
N ASN A 7 48.64 -31.84 15.58
CA ASN A 7 47.22 -31.47 15.41
C ASN A 7 47.00 -29.96 15.11
N GLU A 8 48.06 -29.13 15.03
CA GLU A 8 47.95 -27.70 14.70
C GLU A 8 48.06 -27.35 13.21
N GLN A 9 48.60 -28.23 12.36
CA GLN A 9 48.86 -27.89 10.95
C GLN A 9 47.59 -27.59 10.13
N PRO A 10 46.46 -28.32 10.25
CA PRO A 10 45.23 -27.99 9.53
C PRO A 10 44.60 -26.67 10.03
N TYR A 11 44.70 -26.39 11.33
CA TYR A 11 44.17 -25.16 11.93
C TYR A 11 44.87 -23.90 11.40
N ARG A 12 46.18 -23.97 11.15
CA ARG A 12 46.93 -22.85 10.54
C ARG A 12 46.64 -22.69 9.04
N LEU A 13 46.42 -23.78 8.31
CA LEU A 13 46.08 -23.75 6.88
C LEU A 13 44.73 -23.06 6.59
N PHE A 14 43.76 -23.16 7.50
CA PHE A 14 42.44 -22.52 7.36
C PHE A 14 42.24 -21.27 8.23
N ALA A 15 43.26 -20.83 8.99
CA ALA A 15 43.18 -19.64 9.84
C ALA A 15 42.90 -18.37 9.01
N GLY A 16 43.54 -18.22 7.84
CA GLY A 16 43.31 -17.10 6.93
C GLY A 16 41.88 -17.09 6.38
N THR A 17 41.36 -18.25 5.99
CA THR A 17 39.98 -18.41 5.49
C THR A 17 38.94 -18.14 6.57
N ARG A 18 39.19 -18.59 7.81
CA ARG A 18 38.33 -18.34 8.97
C ARG A 18 38.33 -16.87 9.39
N ALA A 19 39.49 -16.21 9.38
CA ALA A 19 39.61 -14.78 9.64
C ALA A 19 38.88 -13.95 8.56
N ALA A 20 39.03 -14.32 7.28
CA ALA A 20 38.31 -13.68 6.18
C ALA A 20 36.79 -13.89 6.28
N ALA A 21 36.33 -15.09 6.64
CA ALA A 21 34.92 -15.38 6.85
C ALA A 21 34.33 -14.62 8.07
N ALA A 22 35.06 -14.52 9.17
CA ALA A 22 34.66 -13.75 10.36
C ALA A 22 34.57 -12.24 10.06
N LEU A 23 35.51 -11.71 9.27
CA LEU A 23 35.44 -10.33 8.76
C LEU A 23 34.23 -10.11 7.85
N GLY A 24 33.89 -11.10 7.00
CA GLY A 24 32.69 -11.05 6.16
C GLY A 24 31.38 -11.02 6.98
N VAL A 25 31.29 -11.82 8.05
CA VAL A 25 30.13 -11.83 8.96
C VAL A 25 30.02 -10.52 9.75
N SER A 26 31.13 -10.02 10.29
CA SER A 26 31.19 -8.73 10.99
C SER A 26 30.83 -7.56 10.06
N ALA A 27 31.32 -7.56 8.82
CA ALA A 27 30.98 -6.57 7.80
C ALA A 27 29.49 -6.63 7.42
N ALA A 28 28.89 -7.83 7.37
CA ALA A 28 27.45 -7.99 7.11
C ALA A 28 26.57 -7.46 8.27
N GLN A 29 27.00 -7.64 9.52
CA GLN A 29 26.31 -7.10 10.70
C GLN A 29 26.45 -5.58 10.81
N ALA A 30 27.66 -5.05 10.60
CA ALA A 30 27.90 -3.61 10.54
C ALA A 30 27.12 -2.95 9.39
N TRP A 31 26.99 -3.63 8.25
CA TRP A 31 26.19 -3.16 7.12
C TRP A 31 24.70 -3.07 7.44
N ALA A 32 24.14 -4.04 8.17
CA ALA A 32 22.73 -3.98 8.59
C ALA A 32 22.45 -2.71 9.41
N GLN A 33 23.40 -2.29 10.23
CA GLN A 33 23.31 -1.03 10.99
C GLN A 33 23.47 0.20 10.10
N VAL A 34 24.47 0.21 9.20
CA VAL A 34 24.69 1.33 8.28
C VAL A 34 23.51 1.52 7.33
N THR A 35 22.93 0.45 6.77
CA THR A 35 21.73 0.54 5.92
C THR A 35 20.52 1.11 6.66
N ALA A 36 20.34 0.75 7.93
CA ALA A 36 19.28 1.33 8.76
C ALA A 36 19.49 2.85 8.96
N HIS A 37 20.72 3.28 9.26
CA HIS A 37 21.03 4.70 9.45
C HIS A 37 20.90 5.53 8.17
N VAL A 38 21.18 4.92 7.03
CA VAL A 38 21.22 5.54 5.71
C VAL A 38 19.85 5.66 5.08
N GLY A 39 19.02 4.63 5.22
CA GLY A 39 17.61 4.71 4.89
C GLY A 39 16.94 5.84 5.68
N ALA A 40 17.23 5.93 6.98
CA ALA A 40 16.73 7.00 7.83
C ALA A 40 17.27 8.40 7.47
N ALA A 41 18.48 8.51 6.91
CA ALA A 41 19.04 9.78 6.45
C ALA A 41 18.44 10.23 5.10
N ALA A 42 18.27 9.29 4.16
CA ALA A 42 17.66 9.54 2.85
C ALA A 42 16.17 9.93 2.98
N GLU A 43 15.42 9.29 3.88
CA GLU A 43 14.02 9.67 4.16
C GLU A 43 13.90 11.08 4.74
N ARG A 44 14.82 11.48 5.63
CA ARG A 44 14.87 12.84 6.17
C ARG A 44 15.21 13.88 5.10
N ALA A 45 16.15 13.58 4.19
CA ALA A 45 16.47 14.45 3.06
C ALA A 45 15.29 14.57 2.07
N ALA A 46 14.59 13.48 1.77
CA ALA A 46 13.40 13.48 0.91
C ALA A 46 12.19 14.19 1.56
N ALA A 47 12.06 14.13 2.89
CA ALA A 47 11.08 14.92 3.63
C ALA A 47 11.42 16.42 3.60
N ALA A 48 12.69 16.79 3.78
CA ALA A 48 13.16 18.17 3.69
C ALA A 48 12.96 18.77 2.28
N ALA A 49 13.25 18.01 1.22
CA ALA A 49 13.03 18.42 -0.16
C ALA A 49 11.53 18.59 -0.49
N ARG A 50 10.66 17.70 0.00
CA ARG A 50 9.20 17.83 -0.15
C ARG A 50 8.64 19.01 0.64
N ALA A 51 9.16 19.28 1.83
CA ALA A 51 8.81 20.46 2.62
C ALA A 51 9.25 21.76 1.93
N ALA A 52 10.45 21.80 1.34
CA ALA A 52 10.92 22.94 0.56
C ALA A 52 10.11 23.16 -0.74
N ALA A 53 9.72 22.08 -1.43
CA ALA A 53 8.85 22.14 -2.60
C ALA A 53 7.42 22.59 -2.25
N ALA A 54 6.87 22.12 -1.13
CA ALA A 54 5.57 22.54 -0.61
C ALA A 54 5.58 24.01 -0.16
N ALA A 55 6.66 24.46 0.49
CA ALA A 55 6.86 25.87 0.85
C ALA A 55 6.98 26.78 -0.38
N SER A 56 7.67 26.33 -1.44
CA SER A 56 7.79 27.06 -2.71
C SER A 56 6.45 27.14 -3.48
N ALA A 57 5.63 26.10 -3.40
CA ALA A 57 4.29 26.06 -4.01
C ALA A 57 3.29 27.02 -3.33
N LEU A 58 3.41 27.22 -2.01
CA LEU A 58 2.58 28.16 -1.23
C LEU A 58 2.86 29.64 -1.56
N VAL A 59 4.04 29.96 -2.08
CA VAL A 59 4.45 31.35 -2.41
C VAL A 59 3.98 31.80 -3.81
N ARG A 60 3.52 30.88 -4.70
CA ARG A 60 3.35 31.19 -6.14
C ARG A 60 1.97 30.95 -6.78
N GLY A 61 0.86 30.76 -6.06
CA GLY A 61 -0.48 30.81 -6.70
C GLY A 61 -1.65 30.86 -5.73
N ALA A 62 -2.82 31.43 -6.03
CA ALA A 62 -3.31 32.22 -7.15
C ALA A 62 -4.43 33.16 -6.65
N VAL A 63 -4.43 34.41 -7.16
CA VAL A 63 -5.31 35.58 -6.87
C VAL A 63 -4.93 36.40 -5.62
N PRO A 64 -4.41 37.65 -5.78
CA PRO A 64 -4.14 38.54 -4.67
C PRO A 64 -5.44 38.94 -3.96
N VAL A 65 -5.42 38.93 -2.62
CA VAL A 65 -6.50 39.40 -1.72
C VAL A 65 -7.01 40.80 -2.08
N ALA A 66 -6.20 41.60 -2.81
CA ALA A 66 -6.56 42.90 -3.36
C ALA A 66 -7.80 42.88 -4.30
N ASP A 67 -7.97 41.85 -5.13
CA ASP A 67 -9.08 41.80 -6.11
C ASP A 67 -10.42 41.41 -5.48
N ALA A 68 -10.38 40.62 -4.41
CA ALA A 68 -11.57 40.29 -3.61
C ALA A 68 -12.03 41.52 -2.79
N ALA A 69 -11.09 42.28 -2.24
CA ALA A 69 -11.37 43.52 -1.52
C ALA A 69 -11.94 44.62 -2.43
N ALA A 70 -11.44 44.74 -3.67
CA ALA A 70 -11.94 45.71 -4.64
C ALA A 70 -13.41 45.44 -5.04
N ARG A 71 -13.78 44.17 -5.22
CA ARG A 71 -15.17 43.77 -5.52
C ARG A 71 -16.12 44.02 -4.34
N GLY A 72 -15.67 43.77 -3.11
CA GLY A 72 -16.42 44.06 -1.89
C GLY A 72 -16.66 45.56 -1.65
N ARG A 73 -15.70 46.42 -2.02
CA ARG A 73 -15.85 47.87 -1.91
C ARG A 73 -16.93 48.42 -2.85
N ASN A 74 -16.95 47.95 -4.09
CA ASN A 74 -17.93 48.39 -5.09
C ASN A 74 -19.38 48.00 -4.72
N THR A 75 -19.59 46.82 -4.14
CA THR A 75 -20.92 46.42 -3.64
C THR A 75 -21.35 47.20 -2.40
N SER A 76 -20.40 47.56 -1.52
CA SER A 76 -20.69 48.41 -0.35
C SER A 76 -21.06 49.84 -0.76
N ASP A 77 -20.35 50.43 -1.73
CA ASP A 77 -20.65 51.78 -2.22
C ASP A 77 -21.99 51.86 -2.99
N ASP A 78 -22.38 50.80 -3.73
CA ASP A 78 -23.68 50.73 -4.38
C ASP A 78 -24.84 50.68 -3.37
N LEU A 79 -24.69 49.88 -2.30
CA LEU A 79 -25.68 49.80 -1.23
C LEU A 79 -25.81 51.12 -0.46
N ARG A 80 -24.70 51.85 -0.24
CA ARG A 80 -24.72 53.17 0.41
C ARG A 80 -25.49 54.20 -0.41
N ARG A 81 -25.31 54.22 -1.75
CA ARG A 81 -26.05 55.13 -2.65
C ARG A 81 -27.54 54.84 -2.65
N ARG A 82 -27.94 53.57 -2.73
CA ARG A 82 -29.35 53.18 -2.67
C ARG A 82 -30.00 53.56 -1.33
N GLY A 83 -29.26 53.45 -0.23
CA GLY A 83 -29.72 53.90 1.09
C GLY A 83 -29.96 55.41 1.17
N ALA A 84 -29.09 56.21 0.55
CA ALA A 84 -29.23 57.66 0.50
C ALA A 84 -30.46 58.12 -0.32
N ASP A 85 -30.74 57.47 -1.45
CA ASP A 85 -31.92 57.79 -2.27
C ASP A 85 -33.23 57.50 -1.54
N VAL A 86 -33.29 56.42 -0.75
CA VAL A 86 -34.46 56.09 0.07
C VAL A 86 -34.68 57.13 1.17
N LEU A 87 -33.61 57.64 1.78
CA LEU A 87 -33.67 58.70 2.79
C LEU A 87 -34.14 60.04 2.20
N ALA A 88 -33.65 60.41 1.01
CA ALA A 88 -34.09 61.61 0.31
C ALA A 88 -35.59 61.55 -0.02
N LYS A 89 -36.09 60.39 -0.46
CA LYS A 89 -37.51 60.16 -0.73
C LYS A 89 -38.38 60.31 0.52
N ALA A 90 -37.88 59.86 1.67
CA ALA A 90 -38.58 59.99 2.95
C ALA A 90 -38.66 61.45 3.43
N ASP A 91 -37.61 62.24 3.22
CA ASP A 91 -37.58 63.66 3.58
C ASP A 91 -38.49 64.51 2.67
N GLU A 92 -38.62 64.16 1.39
CA GLU A 92 -39.59 64.77 0.47
C GLU A 92 -41.02 64.54 0.94
N LEU A 93 -41.37 63.30 1.30
CA LEU A 93 -42.68 62.94 1.85
C LEU A 93 -42.98 63.66 3.17
N ARG A 94 -41.96 63.86 4.04
CA ARG A 94 -42.10 64.64 5.28
C ARG A 94 -42.51 66.08 5.00
N ASN A 95 -41.87 66.72 4.01
CA ASN A 95 -42.14 68.12 3.70
C ASN A 95 -43.55 68.31 3.11
N GLN A 96 -44.02 67.36 2.30
CA GLN A 96 -45.41 67.36 1.79
C GLN A 96 -46.43 67.25 2.94
N LEU A 97 -46.15 66.41 3.94
CA LEU A 97 -46.99 66.23 5.13
C LEU A 97 -47.03 67.47 6.02
N GLU A 98 -45.93 68.20 6.16
CA GLU A 98 -45.93 69.49 6.88
C GLU A 98 -46.73 70.57 6.16
N HIS A 99 -46.75 70.57 4.83
CA HIS A 99 -47.52 71.54 4.07
C HIS A 99 -49.02 71.32 4.22
N LEU A 100 -49.47 70.07 4.18
CA LEU A 100 -50.86 69.68 4.45
C LEU A 100 -51.29 70.02 5.89
N ARG A 101 -50.37 69.88 6.86
CA ARG A 101 -50.63 70.21 8.27
C ARG A 101 -50.87 71.70 8.50
N ARG A 102 -50.11 72.58 7.84
CA ARG A 102 -50.31 74.04 7.95
C ARG A 102 -51.64 74.49 7.34
N GLY A 103 -52.13 73.80 6.31
CA GLY A 103 -53.47 74.02 5.75
C GLY A 103 -54.60 73.69 6.74
N ALA A 104 -54.42 72.65 7.56
CA ALA A 104 -55.40 72.24 8.57
C ALA A 104 -55.47 73.18 9.80
N ASP A 105 -54.33 73.74 10.23
CA ASP A 105 -54.27 74.67 11.37
C ASP A 105 -55.02 75.99 11.08
N LEU A 106 -55.01 76.46 9.82
CA LEU A 106 -55.72 77.68 9.39
C LEU A 106 -57.25 77.53 9.49
N VAL A 107 -57.79 76.33 9.23
CA VAL A 107 -59.22 76.03 9.34
C VAL A 107 -59.67 75.99 10.81
N SER A 108 -58.79 75.59 11.73
CA SER A 108 -59.09 75.55 13.17
C SER A 108 -59.24 76.94 13.80
N VAL A 109 -58.57 77.96 13.24
CA VAL A 109 -58.66 79.35 13.71
C VAL A 109 -59.96 80.00 13.25
N VAL A 110 -60.41 79.71 12.02
CA VAL A 110 -61.70 80.19 11.50
C VAL A 110 -62.87 79.58 12.27
N LEU A 111 -62.81 78.28 12.60
CA LEU A 111 -63.85 77.60 13.39
C LEU A 111 -63.94 78.11 14.85
N ARG A 112 -62.82 78.53 15.45
CA ARG A 112 -62.86 79.20 16.76
C ARG A 112 -63.45 80.60 16.68
N GLY A 113 -63.22 81.34 15.59
CA GLY A 113 -63.84 82.65 15.36
C GLY A 113 -65.38 82.58 15.29
N LEU A 114 -65.92 81.54 14.63
CA LEU A 114 -67.37 81.33 14.53
C LEU A 114 -68.02 80.95 15.88
N GLY A 115 -67.31 80.20 16.73
CA GLY A 115 -67.76 79.87 18.09
C GLY A 115 -67.80 81.05 19.07
N TRP A 116 -67.16 82.19 18.74
CA TRP A 116 -67.29 83.42 19.52
C TRP A 116 -68.52 84.24 19.11
N GLN A 117 -68.91 84.25 17.83
CA GLN A 117 -70.15 84.90 17.37
C GLN A 117 -71.42 84.17 17.86
N GLU A 118 -71.35 82.85 18.09
CA GLU A 118 -72.47 82.08 18.65
C GLU A 118 -72.76 82.40 20.13
N ARG A 119 -71.74 82.78 20.91
CA ARG A 119 -71.90 83.14 22.33
C ARG A 119 -72.47 84.54 22.55
N GLU A 120 -72.39 85.42 21.55
CA GLU A 120 -72.93 86.79 21.63
C GLU A 120 -74.45 86.87 21.33
N LEU A 121 -75.03 85.82 20.73
CA LEU A 121 -76.44 85.77 20.33
C LEU A 121 -77.39 85.07 21.33
N SER A 122 -76.88 84.58 22.47
CA SER A 122 -77.69 83.89 23.50
C SER A 122 -78.31 84.82 24.56
N GLY A 123 -78.19 86.14 24.40
CA GLY A 123 -78.63 87.15 25.38
C GLY A 123 -79.97 87.86 25.12
N ARG A 124 -80.82 87.45 24.15
CA ARG A 124 -82.13 88.11 23.91
C ARG A 124 -83.28 87.13 23.61
N PRO A 125 -84.53 87.43 24.03
CA PRO A 125 -85.62 86.46 24.08
C PRO A 125 -86.35 86.27 22.75
N LYS A 126 -86.79 85.03 22.53
CA LYS A 126 -87.82 84.52 21.59
C LYS A 126 -87.58 84.74 20.07
N ALA A 127 -87.16 83.69 19.37
CA ALA A 127 -87.83 83.15 18.16
C ALA A 127 -87.00 82.01 17.51
N ASN A 128 -87.50 80.77 17.58
CA ASN A 128 -87.28 79.65 16.65
C ASN A 128 -85.89 79.46 15.98
N ILE A 129 -84.84 79.08 16.75
CA ILE A 129 -83.47 78.78 16.25
C ILE A 129 -83.17 77.25 16.23
N GLN A 130 -84.13 76.40 16.61
CA GLN A 130 -83.88 74.96 16.83
C GLN A 130 -83.49 74.18 15.56
N ALA A 131 -84.04 74.52 14.39
CA ALA A 131 -83.80 73.78 13.15
C ALA A 131 -82.43 74.11 12.51
N THR A 132 -81.92 75.32 12.72
CA THR A 132 -80.62 75.75 12.20
C THR A 132 -79.47 75.26 13.09
N LEU A 133 -79.71 75.17 14.41
CA LEU A 133 -78.73 74.66 15.37
C LEU A 133 -78.52 73.14 15.25
N THR A 134 -79.58 72.37 14.95
CA THR A 134 -79.45 70.91 14.75
C THR A 134 -78.72 70.56 13.46
N ALA A 135 -78.97 71.29 12.37
CA ALA A 135 -78.24 71.09 11.12
C ALA A 135 -76.75 71.49 11.23
N ALA A 136 -76.44 72.56 11.98
CA ALA A 136 -75.07 72.98 12.25
C ALA A 136 -74.32 71.99 13.17
N ASN A 137 -74.97 71.45 14.20
CA ASN A 137 -74.38 70.43 15.08
C ASN A 137 -74.12 69.11 14.36
N GLU A 138 -75.05 68.62 13.53
CA GLU A 138 -74.83 67.37 12.80
C GLU A 138 -73.69 67.48 11.77
N GLN A 139 -73.50 68.66 11.17
CA GLN A 139 -72.38 68.90 10.25
C GLN A 139 -71.05 69.03 11.02
N ALA A 140 -71.06 69.69 12.17
CA ALA A 140 -69.88 69.81 13.05
C ALA A 140 -69.45 68.44 13.60
N ASP A 141 -70.38 67.59 14.01
CA ASP A 141 -70.09 66.26 14.55
C ASP A 141 -69.48 65.32 13.49
N ARG A 142 -69.89 65.41 12.23
CA ARG A 142 -69.29 64.63 11.13
C ARG A 142 -67.87 65.08 10.80
N VAL A 143 -67.58 66.38 10.90
CA VAL A 143 -66.22 66.91 10.72
C VAL A 143 -65.34 66.55 11.92
N PHE A 144 -65.85 66.65 13.15
CA PHE A 144 -65.11 66.24 14.35
C PHE A 144 -64.80 64.74 14.36
N ALA A 145 -65.73 63.89 13.92
CA ALA A 145 -65.51 62.45 13.84
C ALA A 145 -64.45 62.07 12.80
N SER A 146 -64.45 62.67 11.61
CA SER A 146 -63.46 62.37 10.56
C SER A 146 -62.07 62.93 10.86
N THR A 147 -61.99 64.13 11.47
CA THR A 147 -60.71 64.76 11.83
C THR A 147 -60.00 64.02 12.96
N ARG A 148 -60.75 63.43 13.91
CA ARG A 148 -60.19 62.69 15.04
C ARG A 148 -59.54 61.37 14.61
N VAL A 149 -60.14 60.65 13.66
CA VAL A 149 -59.56 59.41 13.09
C VAL A 149 -58.24 59.70 12.35
N LEU A 150 -58.19 60.78 11.55
CA LEU A 150 -56.96 61.20 10.88
C LEU A 150 -55.88 61.68 11.85
N TYR A 151 -56.25 62.32 12.96
CA TYR A 151 -55.31 62.76 13.99
C TYR A 151 -54.70 61.57 14.74
N ASP A 152 -55.50 60.54 15.03
CA ASP A 152 -55.03 59.32 15.69
C ASP A 152 -54.09 58.50 14.78
N GLU A 153 -54.39 58.38 13.48
CA GLU A 153 -53.47 57.72 12.53
C GLU A 153 -52.16 58.50 12.32
N ALA A 154 -52.22 59.83 12.21
CA ALA A 154 -51.02 60.66 12.06
C ALA A 154 -50.15 60.66 13.33
N SER A 155 -50.77 60.61 14.51
CA SER A 155 -50.11 60.47 15.82
C SER A 155 -49.36 59.13 15.92
N GLU A 156 -50.00 58.04 15.49
CA GLU A 156 -49.41 56.71 15.50
C GLU A 156 -48.22 56.60 14.53
N LEU A 157 -48.35 57.14 13.32
CA LEU A 157 -47.29 57.14 12.32
C LEU A 157 -46.09 57.98 12.79
N ARG A 158 -46.35 59.16 13.39
CA ARG A 158 -45.31 60.04 13.94
C ARG A 158 -44.60 59.41 15.13
N ARG A 159 -45.30 58.62 15.94
CA ARG A 159 -44.72 57.84 17.03
C ARG A 159 -43.85 56.69 16.51
N ARG A 160 -44.28 55.95 15.48
CA ARG A 160 -43.46 54.88 14.85
C ARG A 160 -42.19 55.44 14.20
N VAL A 161 -42.28 56.56 13.48
CA VAL A 161 -41.10 57.20 12.86
C VAL A 161 -40.14 57.77 13.91
N ARG A 162 -40.66 58.46 14.94
CA ARG A 162 -39.82 59.10 15.96
C ARG A 162 -39.16 58.10 16.92
N TYR A 163 -39.82 57.00 17.27
CA TYR A 163 -39.29 56.04 18.24
C TYR A 163 -38.64 54.79 17.63
N HIS A 164 -39.09 54.32 16.47
CA HIS A 164 -38.56 53.08 15.90
C HIS A 164 -37.49 53.34 14.85
N LEU A 165 -37.80 54.17 13.84
CA LEU A 165 -36.87 54.47 12.75
C LEU A 165 -35.67 55.32 13.19
N ARG A 166 -35.87 56.35 14.01
CA ARG A 166 -34.75 57.16 14.52
C ARG A 166 -33.82 56.35 15.42
N ARG A 167 -34.37 55.52 16.31
CA ARG A 167 -33.56 54.66 17.20
C ARG A 167 -32.74 53.67 16.38
N GLN A 168 -33.37 52.96 15.43
CA GLN A 168 -32.67 52.06 14.52
C GLN A 168 -31.62 52.78 13.68
N LEU A 169 -31.86 54.01 13.22
CA LEU A 169 -30.88 54.77 12.43
C LEU A 169 -29.67 55.23 13.26
N THR A 170 -29.87 55.73 14.49
CA THR A 170 -28.74 56.05 15.39
C THR A 170 -27.96 54.81 15.83
N GLU A 171 -28.65 53.68 16.01
CA GLU A 171 -28.02 52.41 16.36
C GLU A 171 -27.22 51.86 15.16
N LEU A 172 -27.75 51.96 13.94
CA LEU A 172 -27.04 51.64 12.69
C LEU A 172 -25.86 52.58 12.39
N GLN A 173 -25.98 53.88 12.64
CA GLN A 173 -24.87 54.83 12.48
C GLN A 173 -23.78 54.60 13.53
N ARG A 174 -24.15 54.39 14.80
CA ARG A 174 -23.20 54.10 15.87
C ARG A 174 -22.47 52.78 15.63
N HIS A 175 -23.19 51.73 15.25
CA HIS A 175 -22.59 50.45 14.85
C HIS A 175 -21.79 50.57 13.54
N GLY A 176 -22.23 51.38 12.58
CA GLY A 176 -21.51 51.64 11.34
C GLY A 176 -20.16 52.32 11.58
N ASP A 177 -20.12 53.38 12.38
CA ASP A 177 -18.89 54.16 12.61
C ASP A 177 -17.89 53.43 13.53
N THR A 178 -18.37 52.72 14.56
CA THR A 178 -17.50 51.84 15.38
C THR A 178 -17.03 50.62 14.60
N ALA A 179 -17.88 50.01 13.77
CA ALA A 179 -17.46 48.91 12.91
C ALA A 179 -16.49 49.39 11.82
N LEU A 180 -16.68 50.56 11.21
CA LEU A 180 -15.75 51.10 10.21
C LEU A 180 -14.40 51.50 10.82
N GLY A 181 -14.40 52.11 12.01
CA GLY A 181 -13.18 52.41 12.76
C GLY A 181 -12.42 51.14 13.16
N ALA A 182 -13.12 50.15 13.72
CA ALA A 182 -12.54 48.85 14.04
C ALA A 182 -12.06 48.11 12.78
N VAL A 183 -12.78 48.21 11.66
CA VAL A 183 -12.36 47.64 10.37
C VAL A 183 -11.14 48.35 9.82
N GLN A 184 -11.00 49.67 9.95
CA GLN A 184 -9.76 50.38 9.54
C GLN A 184 -8.56 50.00 10.42
N GLU A 185 -8.75 49.91 11.73
CA GLU A 185 -7.75 49.41 12.68
C GLU A 185 -7.33 47.98 12.32
N HIS A 186 -8.31 47.09 12.11
CA HIS A 186 -8.08 45.71 11.71
C HIS A 186 -7.43 45.61 10.32
N VAL A 187 -7.80 46.43 9.35
CA VAL A 187 -7.15 46.45 8.02
C VAL A 187 -5.70 46.92 8.14
N SER A 188 -5.40 47.89 9.01
CA SER A 188 -4.04 48.35 9.28
C SER A 188 -3.21 47.26 9.98
N GLN A 189 -3.78 46.60 11.00
CA GLN A 189 -3.16 45.46 11.68
C GLN A 189 -2.97 44.26 10.74
N ILE A 190 -3.96 43.92 9.93
CA ILE A 190 -3.87 42.88 8.90
C ILE A 190 -2.76 43.24 7.92
N ARG A 191 -2.65 44.50 7.47
CA ARG A 191 -1.58 44.95 6.57
C ARG A 191 -0.20 44.81 7.22
N GLY A 192 -0.05 45.26 8.47
CA GLY A 192 1.20 45.12 9.23
C GLY A 192 1.58 43.65 9.51
N ASN A 193 0.60 42.81 9.77
CA ASN A 193 0.79 41.36 9.97
C ASN A 193 1.03 40.63 8.65
N THR A 194 0.47 41.12 7.54
CA THR A 194 0.74 40.59 6.20
C THR A 194 2.16 40.91 5.77
N VAL A 195 2.64 42.15 6.00
CA VAL A 195 4.03 42.53 5.70
C VAL A 195 5.01 41.71 6.54
N ARG A 196 4.77 41.62 7.86
CA ARG A 196 5.57 40.74 8.74
C ARG A 196 5.47 39.28 8.31
N GLY A 197 4.30 38.80 7.94
CA GLY A 197 4.10 37.44 7.41
C GLY A 197 4.90 37.18 6.14
N VAL A 198 4.97 38.15 5.21
CA VAL A 198 5.78 38.07 3.99
C VAL A 198 7.29 38.07 4.32
N GLU A 199 7.75 38.93 5.23
CA GLU A 199 9.15 38.96 5.68
C GLU A 199 9.55 37.66 6.38
N THR A 200 8.68 37.13 7.25
CA THR A 200 8.90 35.87 7.97
C THR A 200 8.88 34.69 7.00
N ALA A 201 7.96 34.67 6.03
CA ALA A 201 7.91 33.66 4.98
C ALA A 201 9.15 33.71 4.07
N ALA A 202 9.65 34.92 3.76
CA ALA A 202 10.89 35.09 2.99
C ALA A 202 12.12 34.59 3.79
N ALA A 203 12.20 34.88 5.09
CA ALA A 203 13.25 34.39 5.97
C ALA A 203 13.21 32.87 6.15
N LEU A 204 12.02 32.29 6.31
CA LEU A 204 11.81 30.84 6.36
C LEU A 204 12.14 30.18 5.02
N GLY A 205 11.80 30.81 3.89
CA GLY A 205 12.17 30.37 2.55
C GLY A 205 13.69 30.37 2.34
N ALA A 206 14.40 31.42 2.78
CA ALA A 206 15.85 31.49 2.73
C ALA A 206 16.52 30.45 3.64
N ALA A 207 16.01 30.24 4.86
CA ALA A 207 16.51 29.21 5.77
C ALA A 207 16.24 27.78 5.26
N ALA A 208 15.10 27.55 4.61
CA ALA A 208 14.78 26.29 3.96
C ALA A 208 15.69 26.03 2.75
N ALA A 209 15.97 27.05 1.93
CA ALA A 209 16.90 26.95 0.81
C ALA A 209 18.33 26.64 1.29
N ALA A 210 18.81 27.32 2.32
CA ALA A 210 20.13 27.05 2.91
C ALA A 210 20.23 25.63 3.51
N ARG A 211 19.17 25.15 4.17
CA ARG A 211 19.10 23.75 4.63
C ARG A 211 19.02 22.76 3.47
N ALA A 212 18.30 23.08 2.40
CA ALA A 212 18.23 22.23 1.21
C ALA A 212 19.61 22.10 0.55
N GLU A 213 20.39 23.19 0.43
CA GLU A 213 21.78 23.14 -0.05
C GLU A 213 22.67 22.30 0.86
N GLN A 214 22.54 22.42 2.20
CA GLN A 214 23.28 21.58 3.14
C GLN A 214 22.90 20.09 3.02
N HIS A 215 21.62 19.78 2.83
CA HIS A 215 21.14 18.41 2.59
C HIS A 215 21.62 17.87 1.25
N GLU A 216 21.62 18.67 0.18
CA GLU A 216 22.17 18.28 -1.11
C GLU A 216 23.68 18.07 -1.04
N ALA A 217 24.43 18.93 -0.36
CA ALA A 217 25.87 18.77 -0.16
C ALA A 217 26.18 17.50 0.66
N GLY A 218 25.39 17.24 1.71
CA GLY A 218 25.43 15.99 2.48
C GLY A 218 25.06 14.76 1.63
N ALA A 219 24.06 14.85 0.77
CA ALA A 219 23.65 13.76 -0.12
C ALA A 219 24.69 13.50 -1.23
N ARG A 220 25.34 14.54 -1.77
CA ARG A 220 26.41 14.43 -2.78
C ARG A 220 27.67 13.76 -2.23
N THR A 221 27.92 13.89 -0.92
CA THR A 221 29.05 13.24 -0.24
C THR A 221 28.70 11.85 0.27
N LEU A 222 27.52 11.67 0.87
CA LEU A 222 27.10 10.41 1.49
C LEU A 222 26.63 9.38 0.45
N SER A 223 25.84 9.76 -0.55
CA SER A 223 25.27 8.80 -1.52
C SER A 223 26.33 7.96 -2.25
N PRO A 224 27.45 8.53 -2.76
CA PRO A 224 28.50 7.73 -3.38
C PRO A 224 29.20 6.79 -2.38
N ALA A 225 29.41 7.23 -1.14
CA ALA A 225 30.02 6.40 -0.09
C ALA A 225 29.13 5.21 0.28
N LEU A 226 27.81 5.42 0.28
CA LEU A 226 26.81 4.39 0.57
C LEU A 226 26.59 3.41 -0.55
N ALA A 227 26.57 3.89 -1.79
CA ALA A 227 26.60 3.04 -2.98
C ALA A 227 27.86 2.16 -2.93
N ALA A 228 29.04 2.77 -2.74
CA ALA A 228 30.30 2.03 -2.65
C ALA A 228 30.31 1.00 -1.50
N LEU A 229 29.70 1.31 -0.36
CA LEU A 229 29.59 0.36 0.75
C LEU A 229 28.60 -0.78 0.43
N ARG A 230 27.46 -0.49 -0.20
CA ARG A 230 26.50 -1.49 -0.69
C ARG A 230 27.16 -2.45 -1.67
N ASP A 231 27.92 -1.91 -2.60
CA ASP A 231 28.66 -2.66 -3.61
C ASP A 231 29.70 -3.57 -2.96
N LYS A 232 30.46 -3.07 -1.98
CA LYS A 232 31.42 -3.87 -1.21
C LYS A 232 30.74 -5.03 -0.49
N VAL A 233 29.57 -4.80 0.10
CA VAL A 233 28.83 -5.85 0.83
C VAL A 233 28.24 -6.88 -0.13
N GLN A 234 27.68 -6.46 -1.27
CA GLN A 234 27.23 -7.40 -2.29
C GLN A 234 28.39 -8.25 -2.82
N ARG A 235 29.56 -7.65 -3.08
CA ARG A 235 30.77 -8.40 -3.45
C ARG A 235 31.20 -9.39 -2.36
N ALA A 236 31.09 -9.03 -1.07
CA ALA A 236 31.38 -9.95 0.02
C ALA A 236 30.41 -11.13 0.08
N ARG A 237 29.11 -10.89 -0.13
CA ARG A 237 28.10 -11.95 -0.24
C ARG A 237 28.35 -12.85 -1.44
N HIS A 238 28.68 -12.28 -2.59
CA HIS A 238 29.05 -13.03 -3.78
C HIS A 238 30.28 -13.92 -3.55
N ALA A 239 31.29 -13.41 -2.86
CA ALA A 239 32.46 -14.20 -2.48
C ALA A 239 32.07 -15.35 -1.54
N ALA A 240 31.21 -15.10 -0.54
CA ALA A 240 30.71 -16.13 0.37
C ALA A 240 29.88 -17.21 -0.34
N ASP A 241 29.10 -16.82 -1.35
CA ASP A 241 28.29 -17.72 -2.18
C ASP A 241 29.15 -18.70 -3.00
N SER A 242 30.35 -18.25 -3.41
CA SER A 242 31.31 -19.08 -4.13
C SER A 242 32.07 -20.10 -3.28
N ILE A 243 31.89 -20.08 -1.94
CA ILE A 243 32.56 -21.00 -1.01
C ILE A 243 31.83 -22.35 -1.02
N SER A 244 32.42 -23.34 -1.68
CA SER A 244 31.97 -24.74 -1.66
C SER A 244 32.66 -25.53 -0.55
N VAL A 245 32.09 -25.54 0.66
CA VAL A 245 32.55 -26.44 1.74
C VAL A 245 31.34 -27.15 2.32
N SER A 246 31.45 -28.47 2.45
CA SER A 246 30.39 -29.33 2.98
C SER A 246 30.09 -29.02 4.45
N LEU A 247 28.84 -29.25 4.87
CA LEU A 247 28.31 -28.83 6.16
C LEU A 247 27.75 -30.02 6.94
N THR A 248 28.05 -30.09 8.25
CA THR A 248 27.48 -31.09 9.17
C THR A 248 27.31 -30.53 10.58
N SER A 249 26.65 -31.31 11.44
CA SER A 249 26.52 -31.05 12.88
C SER A 249 27.84 -31.25 13.62
N VAL A 250 28.12 -30.38 14.60
CA VAL A 250 29.24 -30.61 15.53
C VAL A 250 28.94 -31.84 16.42
N PRO A 251 29.83 -32.85 16.46
CA PRO A 251 29.63 -34.02 17.32
C PRO A 251 29.42 -33.62 18.80
N GLY A 252 28.36 -34.11 19.42
CA GLY A 252 28.05 -33.87 20.85
C GLY A 252 27.38 -32.53 21.17
N ALA A 253 27.15 -31.64 20.19
CA ALA A 253 26.43 -30.39 20.41
C ALA A 253 24.92 -30.63 20.60
N LYS A 254 24.32 -30.04 21.65
CA LYS A 254 22.89 -30.24 22.00
C LYS A 254 21.90 -29.71 20.96
N GLY A 255 22.28 -28.70 20.16
CA GLY A 255 21.41 -28.07 19.17
C GLY A 255 21.68 -28.46 17.71
N GLY A 256 22.79 -29.17 17.43
CA GLY A 256 23.14 -29.60 16.07
C GLY A 256 23.34 -28.47 15.05
N CYS A 257 23.50 -28.81 13.76
CA CYS A 257 23.56 -27.80 12.70
C CYS A 257 22.17 -27.46 12.15
N VAL A 258 21.82 -26.17 12.14
CA VAL A 258 20.60 -25.60 11.55
C VAL A 258 20.93 -24.27 10.87
N ARG A 259 20.56 -24.12 9.59
CA ARG A 259 20.75 -22.86 8.83
C ARG A 259 19.60 -22.60 7.88
N ALA A 260 19.17 -21.35 7.79
CA ALA A 260 18.23 -20.87 6.78
C ALA A 260 18.98 -20.20 5.62
N TYR A 261 18.56 -20.51 4.40
CA TYR A 261 19.07 -19.94 3.16
C TYR A 261 17.95 -19.23 2.43
N SER A 262 18.25 -18.07 1.84
CA SER A 262 17.32 -17.39 0.96
C SER A 262 17.19 -18.17 -0.34
N VAL A 263 15.96 -18.47 -0.73
CA VAL A 263 15.64 -19.09 -2.02
C VAL A 263 14.67 -18.20 -2.78
N THR A 264 14.85 -18.14 -4.10
CA THR A 264 13.97 -17.40 -5.00
C THR A 264 13.34 -18.38 -5.96
N THR A 265 12.03 -18.59 -5.86
CA THR A 265 11.28 -19.45 -6.77
C THR A 265 10.55 -18.61 -7.83
N PRO A 266 10.55 -19.03 -9.11
CA PRO A 266 9.81 -18.32 -10.16
C PRO A 266 8.29 -18.34 -9.95
N SER A 267 7.77 -19.35 -9.25
CA SER A 267 6.37 -19.42 -8.84
C SER A 267 6.12 -20.33 -7.64
N PRO A 268 4.98 -20.20 -6.95
CA PRO A 268 4.57 -21.09 -5.87
C PRO A 268 4.06 -22.45 -6.36
N SER A 269 3.92 -22.67 -7.67
CA SER A 269 3.39 -23.93 -8.23
C SER A 269 4.40 -25.05 -8.27
N VAL A 270 5.69 -24.74 -8.37
CA VAL A 270 6.73 -25.75 -8.56
C VAL A 270 7.92 -25.46 -7.66
N THR A 271 8.40 -26.50 -7.00
CA THR A 271 9.57 -26.46 -6.10
C THR A 271 10.57 -27.53 -6.54
N ARG A 272 11.77 -27.14 -6.97
CA ARG A 272 12.86 -28.07 -7.31
C ARG A 272 14.06 -27.87 -6.41
N LEU A 273 14.45 -28.93 -5.70
CA LEU A 273 15.57 -28.93 -4.76
C LEU A 273 16.45 -30.16 -4.98
N THR A 274 17.76 -29.97 -4.98
CA THR A 274 18.72 -31.07 -5.12
C THR A 274 19.74 -31.03 -4.00
N LEU A 275 19.90 -32.14 -3.27
CA LEU A 275 20.86 -32.31 -2.20
C LEU A 275 21.87 -33.39 -2.59
N ALA A 276 23.16 -33.09 -2.44
CA ALA A 276 24.22 -34.10 -2.46
C ALA A 276 24.75 -34.28 -1.04
N LEU A 277 24.76 -35.51 -0.52
CA LEU A 277 25.15 -35.78 0.86
C LEU A 277 25.76 -37.16 1.08
N SER A 278 26.43 -37.34 2.22
CA SER A 278 26.93 -38.62 2.74
C SER A 278 26.57 -38.79 4.22
N PHE A 279 26.63 -40.03 4.72
CA PHE A 279 26.32 -40.35 6.11
C PHE A 279 27.56 -40.93 6.79
N ASP A 280 28.29 -40.13 7.58
CA ASP A 280 29.57 -40.55 8.12
C ASP A 280 29.41 -41.58 9.25
N ASN A 281 29.99 -42.78 9.07
CA ASN A 281 30.01 -43.92 10.00
C ASN A 281 28.65 -44.55 10.36
N VAL A 282 27.58 -43.75 10.50
CA VAL A 282 26.25 -44.21 10.90
C VAL A 282 25.17 -43.33 10.26
N VAL A 283 24.10 -43.97 9.79
CA VAL A 283 22.89 -43.26 9.36
C VAL A 283 22.02 -43.00 10.58
N ARG A 284 21.83 -41.73 10.95
CA ARG A 284 20.99 -41.32 12.09
C ARG A 284 19.67 -40.74 11.59
N ASP A 285 18.63 -40.94 12.37
CA ASP A 285 17.36 -40.26 12.13
C ASP A 285 17.48 -38.77 12.46
N GLY A 286 16.83 -37.94 11.67
CA GLY A 286 16.90 -36.49 11.84
C GLY A 286 16.39 -35.69 10.65
N PRO A 287 16.27 -34.36 10.81
CA PRO A 287 15.80 -33.47 9.76
C PRO A 287 16.94 -33.14 8.79
N LEU A 288 16.66 -33.25 7.50
CA LEU A 288 17.59 -32.80 6.44
C LEU A 288 17.22 -31.41 5.95
N LEU A 289 15.95 -31.21 5.59
CA LEU A 289 15.49 -30.01 4.91
C LEU A 289 14.06 -29.67 5.30
N TYR A 290 13.77 -28.37 5.43
CA TYR A 290 12.46 -27.85 5.79
C TYR A 290 12.17 -26.56 5.01
N LEU A 291 11.01 -26.48 4.35
CA LEU A 291 10.45 -25.26 3.76
C LEU A 291 9.13 -24.93 4.45
N LEU A 292 8.98 -23.67 4.84
CA LEU A 292 7.75 -23.10 5.37
C LEU A 292 7.20 -22.10 4.36
N ASP A 293 5.88 -22.02 4.26
CA ASP A 293 5.24 -20.88 3.60
C ASP A 293 5.50 -19.60 4.40
N ASP A 294 5.77 -18.50 3.70
CA ASP A 294 6.00 -17.19 4.32
C ASP A 294 4.70 -16.49 4.73
N SER A 295 3.55 -16.96 4.24
CA SER A 295 2.26 -16.36 4.59
C SER A 295 1.87 -16.72 6.02
N GLN A 296 1.59 -15.70 6.85
CA GLN A 296 1.19 -15.91 8.25
C GLN A 296 -0.17 -16.59 8.43
N GLU A 297 -0.91 -16.79 7.34
CA GLU A 297 -2.22 -17.46 7.32
C GLU A 297 -2.14 -18.93 6.89
N SER A 298 -1.02 -19.40 6.35
CA SER A 298 -0.87 -20.77 5.80
C SER A 298 -0.02 -21.65 6.71
N GLU A 299 -0.52 -22.83 7.05
CA GLU A 299 0.27 -23.90 7.68
C GLU A 299 0.98 -24.79 6.63
N ALA A 300 1.16 -24.32 5.38
CA ALA A 300 1.81 -25.11 4.34
C ALA A 300 3.32 -25.30 4.57
N TYR A 301 3.81 -26.53 4.40
CA TYR A 301 5.23 -26.89 4.56
C TYR A 301 5.64 -28.08 3.71
N MET A 302 6.96 -28.22 3.54
CA MET A 302 7.62 -29.43 3.04
C MET A 302 8.79 -29.79 3.96
N LYS A 303 8.91 -31.06 4.33
CA LYS A 303 9.96 -31.53 5.26
C LYS A 303 10.55 -32.86 4.79
N LEU A 304 11.87 -32.90 4.62
CA LEU A 304 12.64 -34.12 4.37
C LEU A 304 13.36 -34.57 5.65
N THR A 305 13.20 -35.84 6.00
CA THR A 305 13.81 -36.49 7.17
C THR A 305 14.46 -37.81 6.81
N VAL A 306 15.46 -38.21 7.59
CA VAL A 306 15.90 -39.61 7.67
C VAL A 306 15.09 -40.26 8.78
N LEU A 307 14.44 -41.37 8.47
CA LEU A 307 13.63 -42.17 9.39
C LEU A 307 13.91 -43.66 9.14
N ASN A 308 14.39 -44.37 10.16
CA ASN A 308 14.76 -45.78 10.06
C ASN A 308 15.67 -46.09 8.86
N SER A 309 16.73 -45.29 8.68
CA SER A 309 17.68 -45.38 7.56
C SER A 309 17.08 -45.19 6.15
N LYS A 310 15.88 -44.63 6.05
CA LYS A 310 15.22 -44.31 4.77
C LYS A 310 14.88 -42.82 4.71
N LEU A 311 14.71 -42.31 3.50
CA LEU A 311 14.26 -40.92 3.31
C LEU A 311 12.74 -40.85 3.41
N ASN A 312 12.25 -39.97 4.26
CA ASN A 312 10.84 -39.67 4.43
C ASN A 312 10.60 -38.18 4.15
N ILE A 313 9.86 -37.87 3.09
CA ILE A 313 9.41 -36.52 2.78
C ILE A 313 7.92 -36.39 3.09
N VAL A 314 7.56 -35.34 3.82
CA VAL A 314 6.19 -35.03 4.24
C VAL A 314 5.86 -33.61 3.81
N TRP A 315 4.66 -33.38 3.30
CA TRP A 315 4.21 -32.04 2.94
C TRP A 315 2.71 -31.86 3.16
N ASP A 316 2.33 -30.64 3.54
CA ASP A 316 0.95 -30.17 3.55
C ASP A 316 0.93 -28.81 2.83
N LEU A 317 -0.06 -28.61 1.96
CA LEU A 317 -0.26 -27.36 1.22
C LEU A 317 -1.54 -26.63 1.65
N GLY A 318 -2.17 -27.05 2.76
CA GLY A 318 -3.47 -26.56 3.24
C GLY A 318 -4.66 -27.48 2.90
N GLY A 319 -4.39 -28.67 2.35
CA GLY A 319 -5.39 -29.64 1.92
C GLY A 319 -5.28 -31.01 2.60
N GLY A 320 -4.37 -31.15 3.56
CA GLY A 320 -4.06 -32.37 4.27
C GLY A 320 -2.67 -32.92 3.93
N GLU A 321 -2.05 -33.55 4.93
CA GLU A 321 -0.70 -34.07 4.85
C GLU A 321 -0.59 -35.28 3.90
N ALA A 322 0.46 -35.29 3.09
CA ALA A 322 0.91 -36.44 2.31
C ALA A 322 2.38 -36.73 2.57
N ALA A 323 2.80 -37.97 2.36
CA ALA A 323 4.16 -38.42 2.61
C ALA A 323 4.66 -39.42 1.57
N ILE A 324 5.98 -39.46 1.38
CA ILE A 324 6.70 -40.51 0.65
C ILE A 324 7.81 -41.03 1.56
N LEU A 325 7.72 -42.32 1.91
CA LEU A 325 8.85 -43.09 2.45
C LEU A 325 9.55 -43.79 1.29
N HIS A 326 10.73 -43.30 0.93
CA HIS A 326 11.50 -43.83 -0.18
C HIS A 326 12.04 -45.24 0.14
N PRO A 327 12.00 -46.20 -0.81
CA PRO A 327 12.39 -47.59 -0.53
C PRO A 327 13.90 -47.78 -0.32
N GLU A 328 14.73 -46.92 -0.93
CA GLU A 328 16.19 -46.97 -0.81
C GLU A 328 16.65 -46.92 0.65
N VAL A 329 17.41 -47.92 1.07
CA VAL A 329 18.02 -47.99 2.40
C VAL A 329 19.38 -47.31 2.34
N LEU A 330 19.51 -46.20 3.07
CA LEU A 330 20.73 -45.42 3.15
C LEU A 330 21.82 -46.20 3.89
N GLN A 331 23.04 -46.14 3.37
CA GLN A 331 24.22 -46.78 3.95
C GLN A 331 25.22 -45.72 4.44
N PRO A 332 25.91 -45.99 5.56
CA PRO A 332 26.98 -45.12 6.02
C PRO A 332 28.21 -45.22 5.13
N THR A 333 28.98 -44.14 5.08
CA THR A 333 30.29 -44.02 4.43
C THR A 333 31.36 -44.22 5.49
N HIS A 334 32.15 -45.29 5.38
CA HIS A 334 33.09 -45.72 6.44
C HIS A 334 34.47 -45.05 6.31
N ASP A 335 34.98 -44.89 5.09
CA ASP A 335 36.28 -44.28 4.84
C ASP A 335 36.27 -43.44 3.54
N ASP A 336 37.43 -42.85 3.22
CA ASP A 336 37.58 -42.01 2.03
C ASP A 336 37.62 -42.81 0.72
N ALA A 337 37.72 -44.15 0.79
CA ALA A 337 37.65 -45.04 -0.38
C ALA A 337 36.22 -45.52 -0.67
N ASP A 338 35.34 -45.59 0.33
CA ASP A 338 33.96 -46.07 0.26
C ASP A 338 33.10 -45.20 -0.69
N HIS A 339 33.39 -43.89 -0.85
CA HIS A 339 32.72 -42.94 -1.77
C HIS A 339 31.17 -42.96 -1.80
N THR A 340 30.53 -43.69 -0.89
CA THR A 340 29.07 -43.84 -0.81
C THR A 340 28.46 -42.48 -0.50
N SER A 341 27.83 -41.89 -1.51
CA SER A 341 27.16 -40.60 -1.43
C SER A 341 25.87 -40.66 -2.23
N TYR A 342 24.92 -39.80 -1.89
CA TYR A 342 23.59 -39.79 -2.46
C TYR A 342 23.28 -38.43 -3.04
N LYS A 343 22.63 -38.43 -4.20
CA LYS A 343 21.96 -37.29 -4.79
C LYS A 343 20.45 -37.48 -4.61
N ILE A 344 19.82 -36.51 -3.95
CA ILE A 344 18.38 -36.50 -3.67
C ILE A 344 17.80 -35.35 -4.46
N GLU A 345 16.89 -35.64 -5.38
CA GLU A 345 16.16 -34.65 -6.17
C GLU A 345 14.70 -34.65 -5.71
N ILE A 346 14.21 -33.48 -5.32
CA ILE A 346 12.83 -33.22 -4.94
C ILE A 346 12.25 -32.30 -6.01
N GLU A 347 11.18 -32.75 -6.66
CA GLU A 347 10.40 -31.93 -7.59
C GLU A 347 8.93 -32.00 -7.21
N ARG A 348 8.40 -30.89 -6.70
CA ARG A 348 6.97 -30.72 -6.49
C ARG A 348 6.38 -29.95 -7.66
N VAL A 349 5.34 -30.49 -8.28
CA VAL A 349 4.52 -29.79 -9.28
C VAL A 349 3.08 -29.80 -8.80
N TRP A 350 2.56 -28.62 -8.46
CA TRP A 350 1.28 -28.45 -7.76
C TRP A 350 1.22 -29.32 -6.49
N ASN A 351 0.28 -30.25 -6.41
CA ASN A 351 0.09 -31.16 -5.29
C ASN A 351 0.89 -32.46 -5.42
N VAL A 352 1.57 -32.69 -6.55
CA VAL A 352 2.32 -33.93 -6.84
C VAL A 352 3.78 -33.75 -6.44
N MET A 353 4.31 -34.72 -5.69
CA MET A 353 5.70 -34.76 -5.24
C MET A 353 6.43 -35.90 -5.93
N HIS A 354 7.58 -35.59 -6.51
CA HIS A 354 8.53 -36.52 -7.09
C HIS A 354 9.80 -36.52 -6.23
N LEU A 355 10.17 -37.69 -5.71
CA LEU A 355 11.41 -37.89 -4.95
C LEU A 355 12.28 -38.90 -5.70
N ARG A 356 13.40 -38.44 -6.25
CA ARG A 356 14.41 -39.30 -6.88
C ARG A 356 15.64 -39.40 -5.99
N VAL A 357 16.15 -40.63 -5.84
CA VAL A 357 17.40 -40.90 -5.13
C VAL A 357 18.35 -41.65 -6.06
N GLU A 358 19.57 -41.15 -6.16
CA GLU A 358 20.66 -41.73 -6.93
C GLU A 358 21.87 -41.92 -6.01
N ARG A 359 22.41 -43.14 -5.98
CA ARG A 359 23.68 -43.43 -5.30
C ARG A 359 24.83 -43.16 -6.26
N ALA A 360 25.83 -42.40 -5.81
CA ALA A 360 27.02 -42.10 -6.60
C ALA A 360 27.70 -43.40 -7.10
N GLY A 361 28.02 -43.45 -8.39
CA GLY A 361 28.62 -44.62 -9.05
C GLY A 361 27.63 -45.73 -9.43
N SER A 362 26.35 -45.61 -9.03
CA SER A 362 25.28 -46.48 -9.51
C SER A 362 24.68 -45.95 -10.80
N THR A 363 24.32 -46.82 -11.73
CA THR A 363 23.51 -46.48 -12.92
C THR A 363 22.01 -46.53 -12.62
N THR A 364 21.62 -47.03 -11.45
CA THR A 364 20.23 -47.14 -11.02
C THR A 364 19.81 -45.90 -10.22
N SER A 365 18.76 -45.23 -10.67
CA SER A 365 18.03 -44.22 -9.89
C SER A 365 16.60 -44.69 -9.67
N SER A 366 16.06 -44.45 -8.49
CA SER A 366 14.66 -44.78 -8.18
C SER A 366 13.88 -43.49 -7.97
N LEU A 367 12.72 -43.39 -8.62
CA LEU A 367 11.81 -42.27 -8.54
C LEU A 367 10.52 -42.75 -7.89
N VAL A 368 10.11 -42.10 -6.82
CA VAL A 368 8.83 -42.34 -6.14
C VAL A 368 7.96 -41.10 -6.24
N THR A 369 6.67 -41.29 -6.49
CA THR A 369 5.70 -40.21 -6.65
C THR A 369 4.49 -40.43 -5.76
N ASN A 370 4.00 -39.38 -5.13
CA ASN A 370 2.73 -39.36 -4.43
C ASN A 370 2.14 -37.94 -4.48
N SER A 371 0.87 -37.77 -4.11
CA SER A 371 0.15 -36.49 -4.24
C SER A 371 -0.68 -36.16 -3.00
N SER A 372 -0.69 -34.90 -2.58
CA SER A 372 -1.65 -34.35 -1.61
C SER A 372 -2.96 -33.95 -2.29
N ALA A 373 -3.86 -33.30 -1.55
CA ALA A 373 -5.17 -32.90 -2.08
C ALA A 373 -5.04 -31.95 -3.31
N PRO A 374 -5.86 -32.14 -4.37
CA PRO A 374 -5.66 -31.50 -5.68
C PRO A 374 -6.03 -30.00 -5.75
N HIS A 375 -6.68 -29.46 -4.72
CA HIS A 375 -7.08 -28.05 -4.67
C HIS A 375 -5.96 -27.15 -4.11
N ALA A 376 -5.18 -27.67 -3.17
CA ALA A 376 -4.05 -27.01 -2.52
C ALA A 376 -2.77 -27.22 -3.35
N VAL A 377 -2.23 -26.14 -3.91
CA VAL A 377 -1.15 -26.24 -4.93
C VAL A 377 -0.04 -25.21 -4.77
N GLN A 378 -0.19 -24.27 -3.85
CA GLN A 378 0.74 -23.17 -3.66
C GLN A 378 1.66 -23.41 -2.46
N LEU A 379 2.95 -23.10 -2.61
CA LEU A 379 3.91 -22.99 -1.51
C LEU A 379 4.79 -21.77 -1.77
N ARG A 380 4.61 -20.71 -0.99
CA ARG A 380 5.40 -19.47 -1.09
C ARG A 380 6.51 -19.48 -0.04
N ALA A 381 7.62 -20.14 -0.35
CA ALA A 381 8.79 -20.18 0.53
C ALA A 381 9.91 -19.28 0.02
N SER A 382 10.30 -18.26 0.80
CA SER A 382 11.50 -17.45 0.57
C SER A 382 12.73 -17.98 1.32
N ARG A 383 12.51 -18.93 2.24
CA ARG A 383 13.57 -19.53 3.06
C ARG A 383 13.50 -21.05 3.04
N LEU A 384 14.66 -21.65 2.85
CA LEU A 384 14.89 -23.09 2.97
C LEU A 384 15.80 -23.33 4.17
N TRP A 385 15.39 -24.21 5.07
CA TRP A 385 16.17 -24.62 6.22
C TRP A 385 16.87 -25.94 5.95
N LEU A 386 18.18 -26.00 6.21
CA LEU A 386 18.89 -27.25 6.46
C LEU A 386 18.80 -27.56 7.94
N GLY A 387 18.33 -28.75 8.29
CA GLY A 387 17.88 -29.08 9.64
C GLY A 387 16.47 -28.56 9.93
N ALA A 388 16.04 -28.60 11.20
CA ALA A 388 14.71 -28.14 11.62
C ALA A 388 14.76 -26.71 12.19
N PRO A 389 13.80 -25.83 11.85
CA PRO A 389 13.71 -24.49 12.45
C PRO A 389 13.37 -24.58 13.97
N PRO A 390 13.73 -23.56 14.77
CA PRO A 390 13.45 -23.56 16.21
C PRO A 390 11.93 -23.56 16.52
N PRO A 391 11.51 -24.13 17.67
CA PRO A 391 10.10 -24.47 17.97
C PRO A 391 9.15 -23.28 18.19
N SER A 392 9.59 -22.04 18.02
CA SER A 392 8.78 -20.83 18.14
C SER A 392 7.87 -20.55 16.93
N THR A 393 7.96 -21.33 15.85
CA THR A 393 7.24 -21.09 14.58
C THR A 393 6.32 -22.26 14.16
N SER A 394 5.99 -23.20 15.04
CA SER A 394 5.20 -24.39 14.69
C SER A 394 4.12 -24.69 15.74
N THR A 395 2.86 -24.65 15.33
CA THR A 395 1.68 -25.11 16.07
C THR A 395 1.43 -26.62 16.00
N SER A 396 2.25 -27.40 15.28
CA SER A 396 2.05 -28.86 15.18
C SER A 396 2.59 -29.61 16.42
N PRO A 397 1.75 -30.39 17.12
CA PRO A 397 2.13 -31.12 18.34
C PRO A 397 2.49 -32.57 18.01
N THR A 398 3.58 -32.84 17.27
CA THR A 398 4.21 -34.18 17.30
C THR A 398 5.72 -34.12 17.05
N SER A 399 6.46 -34.46 18.12
CA SER A 399 7.90 -34.73 18.20
C SER A 399 8.88 -33.53 18.31
N PRO A 400 9.62 -33.43 19.44
CA PRO A 400 10.72 -32.49 19.61
C PRO A 400 11.92 -33.00 18.82
N ILE A 401 12.03 -32.65 17.54
CA ILE A 401 13.25 -32.98 16.77
C ILE A 401 14.31 -31.93 17.09
N THR A 402 14.94 -32.06 18.27
CA THR A 402 16.15 -31.34 18.68
C THR A 402 17.43 -31.95 18.07
N ALA A 403 17.29 -32.88 17.13
CA ALA A 403 18.43 -33.52 16.48
C ALA A 403 19.02 -32.62 15.38
N GLY A 404 20.34 -32.44 15.40
CA GLY A 404 21.07 -31.78 14.33
C GLY A 404 20.99 -32.49 12.99
N LEU A 405 21.47 -31.83 11.94
CA LEU A 405 21.69 -32.42 10.62
C LEU A 405 22.34 -33.81 10.71
N PRO A 406 21.68 -34.90 10.25
CA PRO A 406 22.16 -36.27 10.39
C PRO A 406 23.16 -36.71 9.30
N ALA A 407 23.52 -35.80 8.39
CA ALA A 407 24.35 -36.07 7.22
C ALA A 407 25.40 -34.97 7.02
N CYS A 408 26.46 -35.32 6.28
CA CYS A 408 27.35 -34.33 5.68
C CYS A 408 26.73 -33.86 4.35
N VAL A 409 26.25 -32.63 4.29
CA VAL A 409 25.67 -32.05 3.08
C VAL A 409 26.78 -31.39 2.26
N HIS A 410 27.02 -31.91 1.06
CA HIS A 410 28.08 -31.45 0.17
C HIS A 410 27.64 -30.31 -0.75
N ALA A 411 26.41 -30.38 -1.26
CA ALA A 411 25.85 -29.36 -2.14
C ALA A 411 24.33 -29.29 -1.97
N LEU A 412 23.80 -28.09 -2.16
CA LEU A 412 22.37 -27.80 -2.18
C LEU A 412 22.09 -26.95 -3.43
N HIS A 413 21.07 -27.30 -4.18
CA HIS A 413 20.60 -26.53 -5.33
C HIS A 413 19.11 -26.23 -5.17
N SER A 414 18.70 -25.04 -5.58
CA SER A 414 17.32 -24.60 -5.72
C SER A 414 17.10 -24.19 -7.16
N ASP A 415 16.14 -24.78 -7.86
CA ASP A 415 15.87 -24.51 -9.28
C ASP A 415 17.12 -24.58 -10.16
N ASP A 416 17.91 -25.64 -9.96
CA ASP A 416 19.19 -25.88 -10.62
C ASP A 416 20.29 -24.85 -10.30
N THR A 417 20.03 -23.83 -9.48
CA THR A 417 21.05 -22.88 -8.99
C THR A 417 21.70 -23.37 -7.69
N THR A 418 23.03 -23.37 -7.63
CA THR A 418 23.78 -23.70 -6.42
C THR A 418 23.50 -22.70 -5.29
N VAL A 419 23.18 -23.20 -4.10
CA VAL A 419 23.05 -22.41 -2.86
C VAL A 419 24.35 -22.50 -2.08
N GLY A 420 25.06 -21.39 -1.93
CA GLY A 420 26.29 -21.34 -1.13
C GLY A 420 26.04 -21.64 0.35
N LEU A 421 26.49 -22.80 0.85
CA LEU A 421 26.26 -23.25 2.23
C LEU A 421 26.86 -22.32 3.32
N TRP A 422 27.72 -21.38 2.93
CA TRP A 422 28.30 -20.35 3.79
C TRP A 422 27.60 -18.98 3.70
N ASN A 423 26.79 -18.77 2.67
CA ASN A 423 25.98 -17.58 2.46
C ASN A 423 24.58 -17.79 3.07
N PHE A 424 24.53 -18.13 4.36
CA PHE A 424 23.27 -18.36 5.08
C PHE A 424 22.64 -17.03 5.50
N ALA A 425 21.31 -16.97 5.46
CA ALA A 425 20.55 -15.81 5.89
C ALA A 425 20.39 -15.76 7.42
N HIS A 426 20.26 -16.92 8.06
CA HIS A 426 20.06 -17.02 9.50
C HIS A 426 20.60 -18.35 10.06
N GLN A 427 21.23 -18.30 11.23
CA GLN A 427 21.62 -19.45 12.03
C GLN A 427 21.17 -19.19 13.47
N PRO A 428 20.32 -20.03 14.07
CA PRO A 428 19.93 -19.88 15.48
C PRO A 428 21.15 -19.89 16.41
N THR A 429 21.10 -19.14 17.51
CA THR A 429 22.23 -18.99 18.45
C THR A 429 22.70 -20.29 19.10
N HIS A 430 21.80 -21.27 19.25
CA HIS A 430 22.08 -22.60 19.79
C HIS A 430 22.52 -23.62 18.73
N ALA A 431 22.48 -23.25 17.44
CA ALA A 431 22.88 -24.13 16.35
C ALA A 431 24.39 -24.01 16.10
N HIS A 432 25.06 -25.16 15.99
CA HIS A 432 26.49 -25.26 15.77
C HIS A 432 26.77 -26.13 14.53
N CYS A 433 27.23 -25.47 13.47
CA CYS A 433 27.61 -26.11 12.22
C CYS A 433 29.13 -26.14 12.03
N THR A 434 29.64 -27.24 11.49
CA THR A 434 31.05 -27.40 11.14
C THR A 434 31.20 -27.96 9.73
N GLY A 435 32.41 -27.88 9.18
CA GLY A 435 32.75 -28.53 7.91
C GLY A 435 32.90 -30.04 8.05
N CYS A 436 32.67 -30.77 6.97
CA CYS A 436 32.97 -32.20 6.82
C CYS A 436 33.69 -32.47 5.49
N THR A 437 34.26 -33.66 5.34
CA THR A 437 35.01 -34.05 4.14
C THR A 437 34.09 -34.11 2.93
N GLN A 438 34.45 -33.40 1.86
CA GLN A 438 33.70 -33.45 0.61
C GLN A 438 33.95 -34.79 -0.09
N ARG A 439 32.90 -35.61 -0.19
CA ARG A 439 32.94 -36.94 -0.81
C ARG A 439 32.11 -37.03 -2.09
N TRP A 440 31.35 -35.97 -2.38
CA TRP A 440 30.64 -35.80 -3.65
C TRP A 440 31.57 -35.26 -4.73
N TYR A 441 31.83 -36.10 -5.73
CA TYR A 441 32.49 -35.71 -6.97
C TYR A 441 31.43 -35.65 -8.07
N SER A 442 31.10 -34.46 -8.57
CA SER A 442 30.40 -34.34 -9.85
C SER A 442 31.20 -35.16 -10.87
N GLY A 443 30.61 -36.23 -11.40
CA GLY A 443 31.34 -37.38 -11.95
C GLY A 443 32.43 -37.03 -12.95
N ARG A 444 33.57 -37.74 -12.91
CA ARG A 444 34.55 -37.75 -14.00
C ARG A 444 33.84 -38.24 -15.28
N GLY A 445 33.50 -37.33 -16.17
CA GLY A 445 32.87 -37.60 -17.46
C GLY A 445 32.94 -36.34 -18.31
N GLY A 446 33.53 -36.45 -19.50
CA GLY A 446 34.08 -35.33 -20.27
C GLY A 446 33.05 -34.29 -20.73
N GLU A 447 33.28 -33.04 -20.32
CA GLU A 447 33.47 -31.89 -21.22
C GLU A 447 33.98 -30.69 -20.40
N PRO A 448 35.31 -30.47 -20.31
CA PRO A 448 35.88 -29.32 -19.63
C PRO A 448 36.14 -28.18 -20.62
N SER A 449 35.10 -27.51 -21.12
CA SER A 449 35.33 -26.29 -21.92
C SER A 449 34.49 -25.08 -21.53
N MET A 450 33.26 -25.25 -21.04
CA MET A 450 32.35 -24.15 -20.71
C MET A 450 31.73 -24.27 -19.30
N VAL A 451 31.57 -23.12 -18.65
CA VAL A 451 30.88 -22.97 -17.35
C VAL A 451 29.51 -22.35 -17.56
N TRP A 452 28.56 -22.68 -16.68
CA TRP A 452 27.21 -22.11 -16.70
C TRP A 452 27.17 -20.81 -15.88
N PHE A 453 26.46 -19.81 -16.40
CA PHE A 453 26.13 -18.53 -15.78
C PHE A 453 24.62 -18.47 -15.56
N ASN A 454 24.22 -18.15 -14.34
CA ASN A 454 22.82 -18.16 -13.90
C ASN A 454 22.01 -16.88 -14.24
N GLY A 455 22.53 -15.98 -15.09
CA GLY A 455 21.85 -14.73 -15.45
C GLY A 455 22.01 -13.57 -14.46
N ASN A 456 22.65 -13.81 -13.31
CA ASN A 456 23.01 -12.80 -12.30
C ASN A 456 24.53 -12.76 -12.02
N GLY A 457 25.28 -13.67 -12.61
CA GLY A 457 26.70 -13.89 -12.37
C GLY A 457 27.65 -12.97 -13.14
N TYR A 458 28.93 -13.03 -12.78
CA TYR A 458 30.04 -12.38 -13.50
C TYR A 458 31.37 -13.05 -13.15
N VAL A 459 32.38 -12.81 -13.98
CA VAL A 459 33.78 -13.08 -13.66
C VAL A 459 34.60 -11.83 -13.86
N GLU A 460 35.44 -11.49 -12.88
CA GLU A 460 36.45 -10.44 -12.98
C GLU A 460 37.84 -11.09 -13.11
N LEU A 461 38.47 -10.89 -14.27
CA LEU A 461 39.82 -11.34 -14.57
C LEU A 461 40.81 -10.18 -14.54
N LYS A 462 42.07 -10.52 -14.30
CA LYS A 462 43.20 -9.58 -14.40
C LYS A 462 44.09 -9.95 -15.57
N ARG A 463 44.67 -8.95 -16.22
CA ARG A 463 45.61 -9.17 -17.32
C ARG A 463 46.80 -10.04 -16.88
N SER A 464 47.21 -10.98 -17.72
CA SER A 464 48.40 -11.79 -17.46
C SER A 464 49.66 -10.92 -17.46
N ARG A 465 50.52 -11.09 -16.45
CA ARG A 465 51.82 -10.42 -16.37
C ARG A 465 52.84 -10.98 -17.37
N ALA A 466 52.58 -12.15 -17.96
CA ALA A 466 53.50 -12.84 -18.86
C ALA A 466 53.66 -12.17 -20.23
N ARG A 467 52.80 -11.21 -20.60
CA ARG A 467 52.86 -10.51 -21.89
C ARG A 467 52.80 -9.00 -21.68
N PRO A 468 53.61 -8.17 -22.37
CA PRO A 468 53.54 -6.71 -22.29
C PRO A 468 52.17 -6.17 -22.72
N ALA A 469 51.78 -4.98 -22.24
CA ALA A 469 50.57 -4.32 -22.69
C ALA A 469 50.87 -3.59 -23.99
N ASP A 470 50.07 -3.84 -25.03
CA ASP A 470 50.13 -3.08 -26.27
C ASP A 470 48.79 -2.35 -26.47
N ARG A 471 48.82 -1.02 -26.41
CA ARG A 471 47.59 -0.23 -26.64
C ARG A 471 47.16 -0.23 -28.11
N ARG A 472 48.08 -0.57 -29.03
CA ARG A 472 47.86 -0.61 -30.48
C ARG A 472 47.15 -1.87 -30.93
N GLN A 473 47.14 -2.93 -30.11
CA GLN A 473 46.46 -4.17 -30.47
C GLN A 473 45.73 -4.73 -29.26
N PHE A 474 44.47 -5.12 -29.46
CA PHE A 474 43.72 -5.87 -28.47
C PHE A 474 42.95 -6.98 -29.16
N SER A 475 42.94 -8.17 -28.55
CA SER A 475 42.17 -9.30 -29.03
C SER A 475 41.49 -10.04 -27.88
N VAL A 476 40.23 -10.39 -28.08
CA VAL A 476 39.47 -11.27 -27.18
C VAL A 476 38.82 -12.36 -27.99
N ALA A 477 38.88 -13.60 -27.50
CA ALA A 477 38.14 -14.71 -28.08
C ALA A 477 37.54 -15.59 -26.99
N PHE A 478 36.35 -16.10 -27.23
CA PHE A 478 35.63 -16.99 -26.31
C PHE A 478 34.55 -17.76 -27.07
N THR A 479 34.01 -18.79 -26.43
CA THR A 479 32.83 -19.51 -26.90
C THR A 479 31.69 -19.28 -25.93
N PHE A 480 30.49 -19.00 -26.43
CA PHE A 480 29.30 -18.86 -25.59
C PHE A 480 28.10 -19.63 -26.15
N ARG A 481 27.12 -19.93 -25.29
CA ARG A 481 25.86 -20.60 -25.63
C ARG A 481 24.74 -19.98 -24.81
N THR A 482 23.70 -19.42 -25.42
CA THR A 482 22.59 -18.81 -24.68
C THR A 482 21.28 -18.86 -25.47
N ARG A 483 20.16 -18.68 -24.76
CA ARG A 483 18.82 -18.40 -25.31
C ARG A 483 18.33 -16.98 -25.00
N ASP A 484 19.13 -16.18 -24.30
CA ASP A 484 18.85 -14.75 -24.12
C ASP A 484 19.05 -14.00 -25.43
N GLU A 485 18.17 -13.02 -25.68
CA GLU A 485 18.33 -12.11 -26.81
C GLU A 485 19.39 -11.01 -26.53
N ASP A 486 19.56 -10.64 -25.26
CA ASP A 486 20.44 -9.55 -24.82
C ASP A 486 21.33 -10.04 -23.66
N ALA A 487 22.64 -9.83 -23.74
CA ALA A 487 23.58 -10.20 -22.66
C ALA A 487 24.92 -9.48 -22.76
N LEU A 488 25.52 -9.11 -21.63
CA LEU A 488 26.94 -8.72 -21.61
C LEU A 488 27.82 -9.96 -21.77
N LEU A 489 28.78 -9.96 -22.69
CA LEU A 489 29.71 -11.08 -22.88
C LEU A 489 31.12 -10.75 -22.38
N PHE A 490 31.65 -9.58 -22.71
CA PHE A 490 32.96 -9.10 -22.27
C PHE A 490 32.97 -7.57 -22.14
N MET A 491 33.68 -7.06 -21.13
CA MET A 491 33.94 -5.63 -20.96
C MET A 491 35.31 -5.38 -20.34
N ALA A 492 36.03 -4.39 -20.85
CA ALA A 492 37.23 -3.85 -20.23
C ALA A 492 37.14 -2.33 -20.20
N LEU A 493 37.45 -1.73 -19.05
CA LEU A 493 37.31 -0.29 -18.82
C LEU A 493 38.65 0.39 -18.57
N ASP A 494 38.91 1.44 -19.35
CA ASP A 494 39.92 2.45 -19.04
C ASP A 494 39.21 3.58 -18.28
N THR A 495 39.11 3.39 -16.97
CA THR A 495 38.37 4.31 -16.09
C THR A 495 39.01 5.70 -16.00
N ALA A 496 40.31 5.83 -16.22
CA ALA A 496 41.02 7.10 -16.16
C ALA A 496 40.66 8.03 -17.33
N ASN A 497 40.39 7.44 -18.50
CA ASN A 497 40.11 8.21 -19.73
C ASN A 497 38.66 8.05 -20.22
N ASN A 498 37.79 7.37 -19.45
CA ASN A 498 36.40 7.07 -19.81
C ASN A 498 36.25 6.33 -21.16
N ARG A 499 37.13 5.35 -21.40
CA ARG A 499 37.16 4.53 -22.64
C ARG A 499 36.83 3.08 -22.32
N SER A 500 36.33 2.32 -23.30
CA SER A 500 35.97 0.93 -23.07
C SER A 500 36.11 0.05 -24.30
N VAL A 501 36.25 -1.25 -24.05
CA VAL A 501 36.14 -2.30 -25.06
C VAL A 501 35.08 -3.28 -24.59
N THR A 502 34.02 -3.47 -25.39
CA THR A 502 32.86 -4.27 -25.00
C THR A 502 32.47 -5.24 -26.12
N VAL A 503 32.14 -6.48 -25.75
CA VAL A 503 31.44 -7.43 -26.61
C VAL A 503 30.13 -7.80 -25.91
N MET A 504 29.02 -7.70 -26.61
CA MET A 504 27.69 -7.99 -26.05
C MET A 504 26.79 -8.65 -27.09
N LEU A 505 25.73 -9.29 -26.62
CA LEU A 505 24.63 -9.78 -27.43
C LEU A 505 23.50 -8.73 -27.37
N ARG A 506 22.96 -8.34 -28.54
CA ARG A 506 21.79 -7.48 -28.68
C ARG A 506 20.88 -8.07 -29.74
N GLU A 507 19.62 -8.33 -29.40
CA GLU A 507 18.65 -8.96 -30.32
C GLU A 507 19.20 -10.21 -31.00
N CYS A 508 19.93 -11.03 -30.23
CA CYS A 508 20.65 -12.22 -30.67
C CYS A 508 21.87 -12.01 -31.59
N ARG A 509 22.27 -10.78 -31.90
CA ARG A 509 23.49 -10.50 -32.68
C ARG A 509 24.65 -10.11 -31.78
N VAL A 510 25.85 -10.58 -32.11
CA VAL A 510 27.06 -10.20 -31.38
C VAL A 510 27.49 -8.81 -31.84
N VAL A 511 27.65 -7.89 -30.90
CA VAL A 511 28.07 -6.51 -31.12
C VAL A 511 29.40 -6.27 -30.42
N PHE A 512 30.40 -5.85 -31.19
CA PHE A 512 31.71 -5.42 -30.71
C PHE A 512 31.79 -3.90 -30.76
N THR A 513 31.97 -3.27 -29.60
CA THR A 513 32.04 -1.83 -29.45
C THR A 513 33.35 -1.41 -28.78
N VAL A 514 33.97 -0.36 -29.30
CA VAL A 514 35.09 0.33 -28.63
C VAL A 514 34.72 1.80 -28.52
N GLU A 515 34.61 2.27 -27.27
CA GLU A 515 34.40 3.69 -26.98
C GLU A 515 35.75 4.36 -26.78
N TYR A 516 36.00 5.35 -27.62
CA TYR A 516 37.14 6.26 -27.55
C TYR A 516 36.67 7.61 -27.00
N ASP A 517 37.61 8.51 -26.73
CA ASP A 517 37.26 9.88 -26.37
C ASP A 517 36.65 10.62 -27.58
N GLY A 518 35.33 10.79 -27.61
CA GLY A 518 34.59 11.45 -28.69
C GLY A 518 34.45 10.66 -29.99
N SER A 519 34.78 9.37 -30.00
CA SER A 519 34.70 8.50 -31.18
C SER A 519 34.30 7.07 -30.80
N ARG A 520 33.63 6.35 -31.71
CA ARG A 520 33.13 4.99 -31.45
C ARG A 520 33.36 4.07 -32.64
N LEU A 521 33.86 2.87 -32.37
CA LEU A 521 33.82 1.73 -33.29
C LEU A 521 32.67 0.82 -32.86
N GLU A 522 31.82 0.42 -33.80
CA GLU A 522 30.78 -0.58 -33.57
C GLU A 522 30.68 -1.53 -34.76
N ILE A 523 30.76 -2.84 -34.48
CA ILE A 523 30.65 -3.90 -35.48
C ILE A 523 29.60 -4.88 -34.99
N THR A 524 28.60 -5.17 -35.82
CA THR A 524 27.53 -6.14 -35.52
C THR A 524 27.66 -7.33 -36.46
N ALA A 525 27.63 -8.55 -35.91
CA ALA A 525 27.61 -9.77 -36.70
C ALA A 525 26.30 -9.90 -37.50
N ALA A 526 26.35 -10.47 -38.69
CA ALA A 526 25.16 -10.62 -39.54
C ALA A 526 24.15 -11.64 -38.98
N GLY A 527 24.64 -12.76 -38.46
CA GLY A 527 23.84 -13.87 -37.95
C GLY A 527 23.26 -13.66 -36.54
N ARG A 528 22.23 -14.46 -36.21
CA ARG A 528 21.69 -14.61 -34.85
C ARG A 528 22.37 -15.79 -34.14
N HIS A 529 22.72 -15.61 -32.86
CA HIS A 529 23.56 -16.53 -32.08
C HIS A 529 22.99 -16.85 -30.69
N CYS A 530 21.67 -16.75 -30.51
CA CYS A 530 20.95 -17.06 -29.26
C CYS A 530 20.14 -18.37 -29.34
N HIS A 531 20.48 -19.30 -30.23
CA HIS A 531 19.68 -20.51 -30.46
C HIS A 531 20.01 -21.66 -29.49
N GLY A 532 20.70 -21.39 -28.38
CA GLY A 532 21.17 -22.42 -27.47
C GLY A 532 22.27 -23.33 -28.04
N LYS A 533 22.91 -22.94 -29.15
CA LYS A 533 24.09 -23.63 -29.72
C LYS A 533 25.38 -22.86 -29.43
N PRO A 534 26.55 -23.53 -29.35
CA PRO A 534 27.82 -22.84 -29.17
C PRO A 534 28.13 -21.88 -30.33
N ALA A 535 28.58 -20.67 -29.99
CA ALA A 535 29.08 -19.66 -30.92
C ALA A 535 30.49 -19.24 -30.53
N HIS A 536 31.42 -19.32 -31.49
CA HIS A 536 32.82 -18.95 -31.31
C HIS A 536 33.02 -17.49 -31.75
N VAL A 537 33.47 -16.64 -30.83
CA VAL A 537 33.66 -15.21 -31.05
C VAL A 537 35.14 -14.88 -30.99
N GLN A 538 35.61 -14.07 -31.93
CA GLN A 538 36.91 -13.42 -31.89
C GLN A 538 36.74 -11.94 -32.30
N ALA A 539 37.06 -11.03 -31.40
CA ALA A 539 37.04 -9.59 -31.65
C ALA A 539 38.46 -9.03 -31.53
N ILE A 540 38.89 -8.27 -32.54
CA ILE A 540 40.24 -7.74 -32.67
C ILE A 540 40.15 -6.26 -33.01
N ARG A 541 40.97 -5.43 -32.35
CA ARG A 541 41.27 -4.07 -32.80
C ARG A 541 42.77 -3.91 -33.02
N ALA A 542 43.12 -3.17 -34.06
CA ALA A 542 44.51 -2.89 -34.41
C ALA A 542 44.66 -1.44 -34.91
N PHE A 543 45.58 -0.70 -34.30
CA PHE A 543 46.04 0.60 -34.74
C PHE A 543 47.26 0.44 -35.65
N ALA A 544 47.03 0.50 -36.95
CA ALA A 544 48.06 0.25 -37.94
C ALA A 544 49.10 1.40 -38.00
N SER A 545 50.27 1.11 -38.59
CA SER A 545 51.37 2.08 -38.75
C SER A 545 50.98 3.32 -39.54
N ASN A 546 49.98 3.21 -40.43
CA ASN A 546 49.40 4.33 -41.18
C ASN A 546 48.41 5.19 -40.37
N LYS A 547 48.39 5.03 -39.03
CA LYS A 547 47.50 5.75 -38.09
C LYS A 547 46.01 5.47 -38.31
N LEU A 548 45.66 4.36 -38.96
CA LEU A 548 44.26 3.92 -39.09
C LEU A 548 43.96 2.85 -38.04
N GLU A 549 42.92 3.12 -37.25
CA GLU A 549 42.32 2.15 -36.34
C GLU A 549 41.34 1.26 -37.11
N LYS A 550 41.52 -0.06 -37.02
CA LYS A 550 40.63 -1.06 -37.63
C LYS A 550 40.12 -2.04 -36.59
N GLY A 551 38.86 -2.44 -36.73
CA GLY A 551 38.24 -3.52 -35.97
C GLY A 551 37.87 -4.70 -36.87
N SER A 552 37.90 -5.90 -36.29
CA SER A 552 37.40 -7.14 -36.88
C SER A 552 36.59 -7.88 -35.82
N LEU A 553 35.38 -8.31 -36.19
CA LEU A 553 34.55 -9.23 -35.42
C LEU A 553 34.35 -10.49 -36.26
N ARG A 554 34.78 -11.64 -35.72
CA ARG A 554 34.58 -12.96 -36.31
C ARG A 554 33.63 -13.76 -35.43
N VAL A 555 32.56 -14.28 -36.01
CA VAL A 555 31.64 -15.18 -35.32
C VAL A 555 31.46 -16.43 -36.17
N ASN A 556 31.78 -17.61 -35.62
CA ASN A 556 31.74 -18.90 -36.33
C ASN A 556 32.50 -18.89 -37.69
N GLY A 557 33.57 -18.11 -37.79
CA GLY A 557 34.40 -17.99 -38.99
C GLY A 557 33.98 -16.88 -39.97
N GLU A 558 32.79 -16.29 -39.82
CA GLU A 558 32.34 -15.14 -40.61
C GLU A 558 32.93 -13.84 -40.07
N GLU A 559 33.66 -13.08 -40.90
CA GLU A 559 34.35 -11.85 -40.51
C GLU A 559 33.62 -10.60 -40.97
N THR A 560 33.40 -9.67 -40.04
CA THR A 560 32.92 -8.31 -40.31
C THR A 560 33.97 -7.30 -39.87
N LEU A 561 34.30 -6.35 -40.75
CA LEU A 561 35.28 -5.31 -40.49
C LEU A 561 34.60 -3.97 -40.18
N GLY A 562 35.25 -3.14 -39.38
CA GLY A 562 34.75 -1.81 -39.04
C GLY A 562 35.87 -0.82 -38.76
N SER A 563 35.51 0.45 -38.69
CA SER A 563 36.41 1.56 -38.36
C SER A 563 35.69 2.58 -37.48
N PRO A 564 36.40 3.27 -36.57
CA PRO A 564 35.79 4.23 -35.66
C PRO A 564 35.30 5.48 -36.37
N THR A 565 34.21 6.05 -35.86
CA THR A 565 33.63 7.30 -36.35
C THR A 565 33.52 8.33 -35.20
N PRO A 566 34.17 9.51 -35.30
CA PRO A 566 35.16 9.91 -36.31
C PRO A 566 36.49 9.11 -36.22
N PRO A 567 37.37 9.13 -37.24
CA PRO A 567 38.64 8.39 -37.23
C PRO A 567 39.60 8.82 -36.13
N ILE A 568 40.33 7.86 -35.54
CA ILE A 568 41.33 8.12 -34.50
C ILE A 568 42.66 8.55 -35.11
N GLN A 569 43.21 9.68 -34.66
CA GLN A 569 44.44 10.25 -35.24
C GLN A 569 45.73 9.97 -34.45
N ALA A 570 45.63 9.56 -33.18
CA ALA A 570 46.78 9.37 -32.30
C ALA A 570 46.62 8.15 -31.39
N ALA A 571 47.74 7.44 -31.15
CA ALA A 571 47.76 6.26 -30.27
C ALA A 571 47.40 6.58 -28.81
N ALA A 572 47.53 7.84 -28.38
CA ALA A 572 47.13 8.30 -27.05
C ALA A 572 45.61 8.30 -26.85
N ALA A 573 44.82 8.33 -27.93
CA ALA A 573 43.35 8.26 -27.87
C ALA A 573 42.83 6.82 -27.74
N LEU A 574 43.69 5.81 -27.82
CA LEU A 574 43.32 4.41 -27.67
C LEU A 574 43.05 4.07 -26.19
N PRO A 575 42.17 3.09 -25.88
CA PRO A 575 41.94 2.64 -24.51
C PRO A 575 43.24 2.10 -23.87
N ASP A 576 43.55 2.55 -22.66
CA ASP A 576 44.61 1.96 -21.84
C ASP A 576 44.08 0.82 -20.97
N LEU A 577 44.33 -0.41 -21.38
CA LEU A 577 43.88 -1.61 -20.68
C LEU A 577 44.99 -2.27 -19.84
N SER A 578 46.14 -1.60 -19.66
CA SER A 578 47.30 -2.17 -18.98
C SER A 578 47.03 -2.61 -17.53
N ALA A 579 46.16 -1.87 -16.82
CA ALA A 579 45.70 -2.16 -15.46
C ALA A 579 44.19 -2.45 -15.36
N ALA A 580 43.49 -2.56 -16.49
CA ALA A 580 42.04 -2.72 -16.50
C ALA A 580 41.61 -4.11 -15.99
N PRO A 581 40.55 -4.20 -15.15
CA PRO A 581 39.87 -5.46 -14.93
C PRO A 581 39.09 -5.85 -16.18
N TYR A 582 39.03 -7.15 -16.46
CA TYR A 582 38.21 -7.70 -17.53
C TYR A 582 36.98 -8.38 -16.93
N TRP A 583 35.80 -7.90 -17.29
CA TRP A 583 34.54 -8.47 -16.85
C TRP A 583 33.96 -9.36 -17.93
N LEU A 584 33.54 -10.56 -17.55
CA LEU A 584 32.92 -11.52 -18.44
C LEU A 584 31.52 -11.84 -17.98
N ALA A 585 30.63 -12.04 -18.95
CA ALA A 585 29.27 -12.51 -18.74
C ALA A 585 28.40 -11.64 -17.81
N GLY A 586 28.89 -10.51 -17.30
CA GLY A 586 28.16 -9.65 -16.37
C GLY A 586 29.08 -8.64 -15.70
N GLU A 587 28.47 -7.65 -15.05
CA GLU A 587 29.19 -6.61 -14.31
C GLU A 587 29.13 -6.89 -12.79
N PRO A 588 30.27 -6.83 -12.07
CA PRO A 588 30.27 -6.94 -10.63
C PRO A 588 29.51 -5.79 -9.96
N PRO A 589 28.94 -5.95 -8.75
CA PRO A 589 28.28 -4.87 -8.01
C PRO A 589 29.13 -3.59 -7.97
N GLY A 590 28.55 -2.46 -8.36
CA GLY A 590 29.28 -1.23 -8.65
C GLY A 590 28.68 -0.47 -9.82
N ARG A 591 28.71 0.87 -9.74
CA ARG A 591 28.19 1.83 -10.74
C ARG A 591 26.74 1.58 -11.21
N ASP A 592 26.12 2.60 -11.78
CA ASP A 592 24.77 2.50 -12.31
C ASP A 592 24.78 1.52 -13.50
N ARG A 593 24.16 0.34 -13.30
CA ARG A 593 23.99 -0.68 -14.34
C ARG A 593 23.14 -0.13 -15.49
N ILE A 594 23.81 0.44 -16.49
CA ILE A 594 23.19 0.95 -17.73
C ILE A 594 23.39 -0.06 -18.89
N GLY A 595 24.19 -1.12 -18.68
CA GLY A 595 24.51 -2.15 -19.67
C GLY A 595 23.47 -3.27 -19.85
N PRO A 596 23.65 -4.15 -20.86
CA PRO A 596 22.82 -5.35 -21.05
C PRO A 596 22.90 -6.28 -19.82
N PRO A 597 21.90 -7.15 -19.62
CA PRO A 597 21.86 -8.02 -18.44
C PRO A 597 23.04 -9.00 -18.44
N PRO A 598 23.42 -9.55 -17.26
CA PRO A 598 24.41 -10.61 -17.20
C PRO A 598 23.95 -11.84 -17.98
N LEU A 599 24.84 -12.54 -18.68
CA LEU A 599 24.59 -13.74 -19.45
C LEU A 599 23.86 -14.81 -18.63
N LEU A 600 22.71 -15.27 -19.11
CA LEU A 600 22.12 -16.56 -18.73
C LEU A 600 22.51 -17.58 -19.81
N GLY A 601 23.36 -18.53 -19.48
CA GLY A 601 23.90 -19.47 -20.47
C GLY A 601 25.29 -19.93 -20.14
N CYS A 602 26.08 -20.29 -21.14
CA CYS A 602 27.42 -20.81 -20.95
C CYS A 602 28.47 -19.95 -21.62
N MET A 603 29.66 -19.98 -21.04
CA MET A 603 30.85 -19.38 -21.64
C MET A 603 32.10 -20.20 -21.31
N GLY A 604 33.05 -20.20 -22.23
CA GLY A 604 34.30 -20.94 -22.08
C GLY A 604 35.32 -20.59 -23.14
N ALA A 605 36.47 -21.28 -23.10
CA ALA A 605 37.60 -21.06 -24.01
C ALA A 605 38.02 -19.57 -24.10
N VAL A 606 38.01 -18.86 -22.97
CA VAL A 606 38.28 -17.42 -22.93
C VAL A 606 39.77 -17.15 -23.07
N THR A 607 40.11 -16.32 -24.06
CA THR A 607 41.45 -15.80 -24.27
C THR A 607 41.41 -14.28 -24.44
N VAL A 608 42.36 -13.58 -23.81
CA VAL A 608 42.59 -12.14 -24.02
C VAL A 608 44.05 -11.95 -24.36
N ASP A 609 44.35 -11.31 -25.49
CA ASP A 609 45.70 -11.14 -26.03
C ASP A 609 46.49 -12.45 -26.10
N ARG A 610 45.78 -13.52 -26.49
CA ARG A 610 46.25 -14.91 -26.59
C ARG A 610 46.66 -15.55 -25.25
N ALA A 611 46.34 -14.93 -24.11
CA ALA A 611 46.44 -15.55 -22.79
C ALA A 611 45.12 -16.23 -22.44
N GLY A 612 45.14 -17.53 -22.11
CA GLY A 612 43.96 -18.29 -21.70
C GLY A 612 43.63 -18.09 -20.22
N TYR A 613 42.33 -18.17 -19.89
CA TYR A 613 41.81 -17.98 -18.55
C TYR A 613 40.89 -19.13 -18.12
N ASP A 614 41.09 -19.60 -16.88
CA ASP A 614 40.14 -20.47 -16.18
C ASP A 614 39.14 -19.63 -15.38
N LEU A 615 37.86 -19.74 -15.74
CA LEU A 615 36.77 -18.98 -15.14
C LEU A 615 36.43 -19.45 -13.72
N LEU A 616 36.57 -20.75 -13.42
CA LEU A 616 36.31 -21.28 -12.08
C LEU A 616 37.45 -20.93 -11.10
N GLY A 617 38.67 -20.82 -11.61
CA GLY A 617 39.85 -20.37 -10.85
C GLY A 617 39.89 -18.87 -10.55
N ALA A 618 39.02 -18.05 -11.16
CA ALA A 618 39.02 -16.61 -10.97
C ALA A 618 38.61 -16.23 -9.52
N PRO A 619 39.39 -15.38 -8.81
CA PRO A 619 39.13 -15.08 -7.39
C PRO A 619 37.87 -14.24 -7.16
N ALA A 620 37.46 -13.43 -8.15
CA ALA A 620 36.27 -12.61 -8.10
C ALA A 620 35.26 -13.13 -9.14
N ARG A 621 34.33 -13.98 -8.67
CA ARG A 621 33.30 -14.62 -9.49
C ARG A 621 32.00 -14.78 -8.69
N HIS A 622 30.87 -14.82 -9.37
CA HIS A 622 29.56 -15.06 -8.77
C HIS A 622 28.62 -15.71 -9.77
N GLY A 623 27.72 -16.61 -9.33
CA GLY A 623 26.69 -17.20 -10.20
C GLY A 623 27.22 -18.12 -11.29
N LEU A 624 28.39 -18.75 -11.06
CA LEU A 624 29.02 -19.70 -11.96
C LEU A 624 28.85 -21.13 -11.43
N GLU A 625 28.54 -22.04 -12.33
CA GLU A 625 28.49 -23.47 -12.03
C GLU A 625 29.39 -24.28 -12.97
N PRO A 626 30.03 -25.35 -12.44
CA PRO A 626 30.77 -26.26 -13.28
C PRO A 626 29.81 -26.98 -14.24
N ARG A 627 30.20 -27.06 -15.52
CA ARG A 627 29.49 -27.71 -16.63
C ARG A 627 28.28 -26.94 -17.17
N CYS A 628 28.26 -26.90 -18.49
CA CYS A 628 27.22 -26.32 -19.32
C CYS A 628 26.17 -27.38 -19.70
N GLY A 629 25.60 -28.09 -18.72
CA GLY A 629 24.50 -29.04 -18.95
C GLY A 629 23.24 -28.36 -19.50
N GLU A 630 22.31 -29.13 -20.06
CA GLU A 630 20.96 -28.62 -20.31
C GLU A 630 20.28 -28.27 -18.98
N ARG A 631 19.52 -27.17 -18.97
CA ARG A 631 18.83 -26.64 -17.79
C ARG A 631 17.39 -26.35 -18.16
N THR A 632 16.47 -26.63 -17.24
CA THR A 632 15.06 -26.34 -17.45
C THR A 632 14.80 -24.84 -17.23
N LEU A 633 14.40 -24.13 -18.29
CA LEU A 633 14.04 -22.72 -18.21
C LEU A 633 12.58 -22.61 -17.77
N ARG A 634 12.36 -22.17 -16.54
CA ARG A 634 11.02 -22.14 -15.91
C ARG A 634 10.21 -20.87 -16.13
N SER A 635 10.82 -19.79 -16.57
CA SER A 635 10.16 -18.47 -16.67
C SER A 635 10.60 -17.68 -17.88
N ALA A 636 9.80 -16.70 -18.29
CA ALA A 636 10.18 -15.73 -19.29
C ALA A 636 9.54 -14.36 -19.04
N ILE A 637 10.28 -13.29 -19.34
CA ILE A 637 9.75 -11.92 -19.38
C ILE A 637 9.32 -11.60 -20.81
N LEU A 638 8.04 -11.26 -21.00
CA LEU A 638 7.50 -10.77 -22.28
C LEU A 638 7.35 -9.25 -22.23
N LYS A 639 7.90 -8.56 -23.24
CA LYS A 639 7.94 -7.09 -23.33
C LYS A 639 6.63 -6.46 -23.86
N GLY A 640 5.64 -7.27 -24.28
CA GLY A 640 4.38 -6.79 -24.87
C GLY A 640 4.36 -6.73 -26.40
N THR A 641 5.35 -7.32 -27.06
CA THR A 641 5.44 -7.48 -28.53
C THR A 641 5.90 -8.87 -28.96
N GLY A 642 6.12 -9.77 -27.98
CA GLY A 642 6.78 -11.05 -28.19
C GLY A 642 5.86 -12.26 -28.01
N TYR A 643 6.38 -13.43 -28.33
CA TYR A 643 5.72 -14.72 -28.17
C TYR A 643 6.74 -15.82 -27.87
N ILE A 644 6.25 -16.94 -27.34
CA ILE A 644 7.00 -18.18 -27.20
C ILE A 644 6.13 -19.29 -27.77
N GLU A 645 6.68 -20.10 -28.68
CA GLU A 645 6.00 -21.26 -29.25
C GLU A 645 6.64 -22.55 -28.72
N LEU A 646 5.82 -23.34 -28.03
CA LEU A 646 6.16 -24.65 -27.50
C LEU A 646 5.53 -25.75 -28.37
N PRO A 647 6.08 -26.98 -28.32
CA PRO A 647 5.36 -28.15 -28.81
C PRO A 647 3.99 -28.26 -28.13
N SER A 648 2.93 -28.57 -28.87
CA SER A 648 1.58 -28.71 -28.30
C SER A 648 1.35 -30.14 -27.77
N PRO A 649 1.30 -30.36 -26.45
CA PRO A 649 1.06 -31.69 -25.88
C PRO A 649 -0.38 -32.17 -26.09
N ILE A 650 -0.61 -33.47 -25.88
CA ILE A 650 -1.96 -34.07 -25.92
C ILE A 650 -2.77 -33.56 -24.72
N PHE A 651 -3.84 -32.82 -24.96
CA PHE A 651 -4.77 -32.42 -23.89
C PHE A 651 -5.95 -33.41 -23.82
N ARG A 652 -5.75 -34.47 -23.05
CA ARG A 652 -6.61 -35.66 -22.95
C ARG A 652 -8.00 -35.35 -22.36
N ARG A 653 -8.88 -36.36 -22.32
CA ARG A 653 -10.21 -36.24 -21.67
C ARG A 653 -10.12 -36.04 -20.16
N LYS A 654 -9.04 -36.46 -19.51
CA LYS A 654 -8.71 -36.10 -18.13
C LYS A 654 -7.34 -35.47 -18.19
N ALA A 655 -7.30 -34.15 -18.12
CA ALA A 655 -6.06 -33.41 -18.27
C ALA A 655 -6.10 -32.10 -17.49
N SER A 656 -4.93 -31.57 -17.19
CA SER A 656 -4.74 -30.27 -16.56
C SER A 656 -3.66 -29.49 -17.30
N LEU A 657 -3.91 -28.23 -17.55
CA LEU A 657 -2.98 -27.31 -18.20
C LEU A 657 -2.94 -26.03 -17.37
N GLY A 658 -1.77 -25.54 -17.01
CA GLY A 658 -1.68 -24.31 -16.25
C GLY A 658 -0.36 -23.60 -16.44
N LEU A 659 -0.33 -22.36 -15.96
CA LEU A 659 0.87 -21.54 -15.88
C LEU A 659 0.74 -20.57 -14.72
N SER A 660 1.86 -20.04 -14.26
CA SER A 660 1.89 -18.89 -13.39
C SER A 660 2.21 -17.62 -14.18
N PHE A 661 1.64 -16.49 -13.82
CA PHE A 661 1.91 -15.23 -14.49
C PHE A 661 1.86 -14.04 -13.53
N ARG A 662 2.62 -13.01 -13.86
CA ARG A 662 2.57 -11.68 -13.25
C ARG A 662 2.32 -10.67 -14.34
N ALA A 663 1.13 -10.08 -14.35
CA ALA A 663 0.72 -9.14 -15.38
C ALA A 663 1.20 -7.71 -15.09
N ARG A 664 1.70 -7.01 -16.12
CA ARG A 664 1.99 -5.56 -16.10
C ARG A 664 1.01 -4.75 -16.93
N SER A 665 0.03 -5.40 -17.54
CA SER A 665 -1.06 -4.81 -18.31
C SER A 665 -2.37 -5.53 -18.00
N ALA A 666 -3.48 -4.80 -18.06
CA ALA A 666 -4.83 -5.35 -17.86
C ALA A 666 -5.28 -6.28 -19.01
N ASP A 667 -4.63 -6.18 -20.16
CA ASP A 667 -4.91 -6.99 -21.35
C ASP A 667 -3.65 -7.75 -21.76
N GLY A 668 -3.80 -9.01 -22.16
CA GLY A 668 -2.68 -9.84 -22.60
C GLY A 668 -3.05 -11.31 -22.82
N LEU A 669 -2.57 -11.91 -23.91
CA LEU A 669 -2.72 -13.33 -24.21
C LEU A 669 -1.76 -14.17 -23.35
N LEU A 670 -2.28 -15.02 -22.47
CA LEU A 670 -1.43 -15.86 -21.62
C LEU A 670 -1.02 -17.14 -22.35
N LEU A 671 -2.01 -17.83 -22.94
CA LEU A 671 -1.82 -19.10 -23.62
C LEU A 671 -2.77 -19.20 -24.80
N TYR A 672 -2.29 -19.74 -25.92
CA TYR A 672 -3.10 -20.00 -27.09
C TYR A 672 -2.64 -21.24 -27.84
N ARG A 673 -3.55 -22.19 -28.04
CA ARG A 673 -3.37 -23.34 -28.91
C ARG A 673 -4.12 -23.10 -30.20
N VAL A 674 -3.39 -22.99 -31.31
CA VAL A 674 -3.94 -22.69 -32.64
C VAL A 674 -4.75 -23.85 -33.22
N PRO A 675 -5.81 -23.59 -34.02
CA PRO A 675 -6.45 -24.59 -34.85
C PRO A 675 -5.53 -25.08 -35.99
N THR A 676 -5.87 -26.20 -36.63
CA THR A 676 -5.15 -26.71 -37.82
C THR A 676 -5.40 -25.78 -39.01
N LEU A 677 -4.36 -25.51 -39.80
CA LEU A 677 -4.43 -24.70 -41.04
C LEU A 677 -4.46 -25.56 -42.32
N ASP A 678 -4.36 -26.89 -42.19
CA ASP A 678 -4.31 -27.79 -43.35
C ASP A 678 -5.69 -27.92 -43.99
N ASN A 679 -5.91 -27.11 -45.02
CA ASN A 679 -6.97 -27.31 -45.98
C ASN A 679 -6.63 -28.54 -46.82
N GLU A 680 -7.36 -29.63 -46.68
CA GLU A 680 -7.92 -30.40 -47.79
C GLU A 680 -8.75 -31.58 -47.24
N VAL A 681 -10.01 -31.63 -47.68
CA VAL A 681 -11.05 -32.65 -47.45
C VAL A 681 -11.95 -32.40 -46.23
N ASP A 682 -13.25 -32.28 -46.54
CA ASP A 682 -14.39 -32.19 -45.63
C ASP A 682 -14.25 -33.09 -44.39
N ASP A 683 -14.21 -32.51 -43.19
CA ASP A 683 -14.93 -33.01 -42.00
C ASP A 683 -14.85 -32.02 -40.82
N ASP A 684 -15.81 -32.10 -39.90
CA ASP A 684 -16.07 -31.23 -38.74
C ASP A 684 -14.92 -31.07 -37.69
N ASP A 685 -13.69 -31.50 -37.99
CA ASP A 685 -12.60 -31.72 -37.02
C ASP A 685 -11.52 -30.61 -36.95
N ASP A 686 -11.56 -29.57 -37.80
CA ASP A 686 -10.50 -28.53 -37.86
C ASP A 686 -10.63 -27.33 -36.91
N LYS A 687 -11.67 -27.28 -36.07
CA LYS A 687 -11.99 -26.08 -35.25
C LYS A 687 -11.50 -26.15 -33.80
N HIS A 688 -10.49 -26.96 -33.51
CA HIS A 688 -9.98 -27.19 -32.15
C HIS A 688 -8.97 -26.12 -31.68
N TYR A 689 -9.43 -25.13 -30.91
CA TYR A 689 -8.55 -24.13 -30.28
C TYR A 689 -8.80 -24.02 -28.76
N LEU A 690 -7.79 -23.51 -28.04
CA LEU A 690 -7.88 -23.19 -26.62
C LEU A 690 -7.11 -21.90 -26.36
N ALA A 691 -7.72 -20.90 -25.73
CA ALA A 691 -7.11 -19.62 -25.44
C ALA A 691 -7.39 -19.20 -24.00
N LEU A 692 -6.37 -18.72 -23.30
CA LEU A 692 -6.47 -18.09 -22.00
C LEU A 692 -5.88 -16.68 -22.11
N ALA A 693 -6.65 -15.66 -21.76
CA ALA A 693 -6.24 -14.26 -21.87
C ALA A 693 -6.74 -13.42 -20.69
N LEU A 694 -6.05 -12.32 -20.41
CA LEU A 694 -6.51 -11.23 -19.58
C LEU A 694 -7.26 -10.21 -20.45
N ILE A 695 -8.46 -9.84 -20.02
CA ILE A 695 -9.27 -8.80 -20.67
C ILE A 695 -9.82 -7.87 -19.59
N ARG A 696 -9.30 -6.64 -19.54
CA ARG A 696 -9.57 -5.62 -18.51
C ARG A 696 -9.31 -6.14 -17.09
N GLY A 697 -8.22 -6.89 -16.93
CA GLY A 697 -7.77 -7.50 -15.69
C GLY A 697 -8.43 -8.84 -15.37
N GLU A 698 -9.50 -9.21 -16.04
CA GLU A 698 -10.23 -10.46 -15.76
C GLU A 698 -9.74 -11.60 -16.66
N LEU A 699 -9.64 -12.82 -16.11
CA LEU A 699 -9.30 -14.02 -16.89
C LEU A 699 -10.48 -14.44 -17.76
N VAL A 700 -10.17 -14.77 -19.02
CA VAL A 700 -11.09 -15.28 -20.03
C VAL A 700 -10.51 -16.53 -20.68
N LEU A 701 -11.22 -17.65 -20.52
CA LEU A 701 -10.94 -18.92 -21.19
C LEU A 701 -11.89 -19.07 -22.38
N ALA A 702 -11.37 -19.29 -23.58
CA ALA A 702 -12.14 -19.59 -24.78
C ALA A 702 -11.66 -20.92 -25.36
N ALA A 703 -12.58 -21.80 -25.74
CA ALA A 703 -12.25 -23.09 -26.32
C ALA A 703 -13.27 -23.49 -27.39
N GLY A 704 -12.77 -23.96 -28.54
CA GLY A 704 -13.57 -24.56 -29.60
C GLY A 704 -13.29 -26.06 -29.70
N ALA A 705 -14.33 -26.89 -29.76
CA ALA A 705 -14.17 -28.33 -29.95
C ALA A 705 -15.20 -28.90 -30.95
N SER A 706 -14.82 -28.90 -32.23
CA SER A 706 -15.62 -29.33 -33.40
C SER A 706 -16.85 -28.44 -33.66
N LYS A 707 -17.97 -28.66 -32.93
CA LYS A 707 -19.26 -27.96 -33.11
C LYS A 707 -19.62 -27.05 -31.94
N GLY A 708 -19.01 -25.88 -31.85
CA GLY A 708 -19.40 -24.83 -30.90
C GLY A 708 -18.23 -24.22 -30.13
N ASP A 709 -18.40 -22.96 -29.75
CA ASP A 709 -17.46 -22.20 -28.92
C ASP A 709 -17.95 -22.13 -27.48
N MET A 710 -17.05 -22.36 -26.55
CA MET A 710 -17.28 -22.17 -25.12
C MET A 710 -16.39 -21.03 -24.62
N ARG A 711 -16.96 -20.12 -23.83
CA ARG A 711 -16.22 -18.99 -23.25
C ARG A 711 -16.59 -18.82 -21.78
N LEU A 712 -15.59 -18.91 -20.91
CA LEU A 712 -15.68 -18.61 -19.48
C LEU A 712 -14.99 -17.29 -19.20
N ARG A 713 -15.60 -16.49 -18.34
CA ARG A 713 -15.03 -15.24 -17.86
C ARG A 713 -15.22 -15.15 -16.35
N THR A 714 -14.16 -14.73 -15.69
CA THR A 714 -14.18 -14.47 -14.24
C THR A 714 -15.08 -13.27 -13.93
N ASN A 715 -15.90 -13.38 -12.88
CA ASN A 715 -16.97 -12.42 -12.59
C ASN A 715 -16.49 -11.32 -11.63
N GLY A 716 -15.80 -10.31 -12.15
CA GLY A 716 -15.35 -9.14 -11.37
C GLY A 716 -14.04 -9.31 -10.61
N THR A 717 -13.39 -10.47 -10.68
CA THR A 717 -12.05 -10.72 -10.12
C THR A 717 -10.95 -10.33 -11.11
N ARG A 718 -10.07 -9.43 -10.67
CA ARG A 718 -8.94 -8.92 -11.47
C ARG A 718 -7.63 -9.58 -11.04
N PHE A 719 -6.73 -9.79 -12.01
CA PHE A 719 -5.43 -10.47 -11.87
C PHE A 719 -4.28 -9.64 -12.45
N ASP A 720 -4.50 -8.33 -12.63
CA ASP A 720 -3.53 -7.35 -13.10
C ASP A 720 -2.97 -6.47 -11.98
N ASP A 721 -2.83 -7.05 -10.79
CA ASP A 721 -2.38 -6.40 -9.55
C ASP A 721 -0.84 -6.37 -9.37
N GLY A 722 -0.10 -6.89 -10.36
CA GLY A 722 1.36 -7.01 -10.31
C GLY A 722 1.87 -8.13 -9.39
N ARG A 723 0.99 -8.96 -8.83
CA ARG A 723 1.34 -10.17 -8.07
C ARG A 723 1.41 -11.38 -9.01
N LEU A 724 2.03 -12.44 -8.51
CA LEU A 724 2.13 -13.70 -9.24
C LEU A 724 0.92 -14.58 -8.93
N HIS A 725 0.15 -14.91 -9.96
CA HIS A 725 -1.01 -15.80 -9.88
C HIS A 725 -0.72 -17.11 -10.62
N THR A 726 -1.30 -18.20 -10.14
CA THR A 726 -1.27 -19.50 -10.84
C THR A 726 -2.64 -19.79 -11.45
N VAL A 727 -2.72 -20.00 -12.76
CA VAL A 727 -3.96 -20.40 -13.43
C VAL A 727 -3.90 -21.84 -13.89
N ARG A 728 -5.00 -22.57 -13.70
CA ARG A 728 -5.15 -23.96 -14.12
C ARG A 728 -6.46 -24.16 -14.85
N VAL A 729 -6.40 -24.82 -15.99
CA VAL A 729 -7.51 -25.30 -16.77
C VAL A 729 -7.58 -26.81 -16.56
N ILE A 730 -8.59 -27.26 -15.82
CA ILE A 730 -8.80 -28.68 -15.53
C ILE A 730 -9.90 -29.21 -16.44
N ARG A 731 -9.61 -30.28 -17.16
CA ARG A 731 -10.56 -30.96 -18.04
C ARG A 731 -10.97 -32.31 -17.47
N MET A 732 -12.28 -32.49 -17.33
CA MET A 732 -12.93 -33.74 -16.95
C MET A 732 -13.98 -34.11 -18.00
N HIS A 733 -13.59 -34.97 -18.94
CA HIS A 733 -14.32 -35.33 -20.15
C HIS A 733 -14.65 -34.12 -21.02
N LYS A 734 -15.92 -33.69 -20.98
CA LYS A 734 -16.41 -32.49 -21.65
C LYS A 734 -16.45 -31.27 -20.72
N GLN A 735 -16.32 -31.45 -19.40
CA GLN A 735 -16.26 -30.33 -18.48
C GLN A 735 -14.86 -29.70 -18.49
N LEU A 736 -14.81 -28.39 -18.59
CA LEU A 736 -13.64 -27.57 -18.33
C LEU A 736 -13.89 -26.73 -17.09
N GLU A 737 -12.89 -26.62 -16.24
CA GLU A 737 -12.88 -25.76 -15.07
C GLU A 737 -11.69 -24.80 -15.16
N LEU A 738 -11.94 -23.52 -14.88
CA LEU A 738 -10.91 -22.50 -14.74
C LEU A 738 -10.70 -22.23 -13.25
N TRP A 739 -9.49 -22.49 -12.80
CA TRP A 739 -9.00 -22.21 -11.46
C TRP A 739 -7.96 -21.10 -11.54
N ALA A 740 -8.00 -20.18 -10.58
CA ALA A 740 -6.85 -19.32 -10.32
C ALA A 740 -6.51 -19.44 -8.83
N ASP A 741 -5.22 -19.56 -8.58
CA ASP A 741 -4.65 -19.91 -7.30
C ASP A 741 -5.29 -21.21 -6.77
N GLU A 742 -6.03 -21.12 -5.68
CA GLU A 742 -6.71 -22.26 -5.05
C GLU A 742 -8.24 -22.19 -5.18
N GLU A 743 -8.77 -21.21 -5.92
CA GLU A 743 -10.21 -21.01 -6.12
C GLU A 743 -10.66 -21.43 -7.52
N ARG A 744 -11.75 -22.20 -7.58
CA ARG A 744 -12.43 -22.50 -8.84
C ARG A 744 -13.31 -21.33 -9.26
N LEU A 745 -12.92 -20.63 -10.31
CA LEU A 745 -13.58 -19.39 -10.74
C LEU A 745 -14.73 -19.62 -11.72
N ALA A 746 -14.62 -20.60 -12.61
CA ALA A 746 -15.64 -20.88 -13.62
C ALA A 746 -15.60 -22.34 -14.11
N SER A 747 -16.70 -22.81 -14.68
CA SER A 747 -16.76 -24.10 -15.37
C SER A 747 -17.72 -24.05 -16.56
N GLY A 748 -17.47 -24.87 -17.58
CA GLY A 748 -18.30 -24.98 -18.78
C GLY A 748 -18.07 -26.28 -19.55
N THR A 749 -19.02 -26.61 -20.42
CA THR A 749 -19.02 -27.87 -21.18
C THR A 749 -18.56 -27.65 -22.62
N LEU A 750 -17.54 -28.41 -23.04
CA LEU A 750 -17.11 -28.56 -24.42
C LEU A 750 -18.08 -29.42 -25.22
N THR A 751 -18.22 -29.12 -26.50
CA THR A 751 -19.06 -29.87 -27.44
C THR A 751 -18.34 -31.12 -27.97
N GLY A 752 -17.03 -31.03 -28.19
CA GLY A 752 -16.16 -32.10 -28.72
C GLY A 752 -15.34 -32.87 -27.68
N ASN A 753 -14.52 -33.82 -28.17
CA ASN A 753 -14.00 -34.94 -27.36
C ASN A 753 -12.48 -34.99 -27.13
N ALA A 754 -11.63 -34.28 -27.88
CA ALA A 754 -10.16 -34.30 -27.68
C ALA A 754 -9.43 -33.10 -28.32
N PHE A 755 -8.19 -32.86 -27.90
CA PHE A 755 -7.23 -31.95 -28.53
C PHE A 755 -5.93 -32.75 -28.79
N PRO A 756 -5.58 -33.08 -30.05
CA PRO A 756 -4.46 -33.98 -30.37
C PRO A 756 -3.06 -33.35 -30.13
N ALA A 757 -2.02 -34.18 -30.01
CA ALA A 757 -0.63 -33.68 -29.98
C ALA A 757 -0.23 -33.08 -31.32
N ARG A 758 0.65 -32.08 -31.30
CA ARG A 758 1.26 -31.48 -32.48
C ARG A 758 2.71 -31.07 -32.18
N PRO A 759 3.62 -31.10 -33.18
CA PRO A 759 5.02 -30.70 -33.00
C PRO A 759 5.18 -29.23 -32.60
N ASP A 760 4.19 -28.39 -32.89
CA ASP A 760 4.15 -26.96 -32.66
C ASP A 760 2.71 -26.47 -32.34
N GLY A 761 2.51 -25.15 -32.27
CA GLY A 761 1.18 -24.56 -32.13
C GLY A 761 0.67 -24.32 -30.71
N LEU A 762 1.50 -24.42 -29.67
CA LEU A 762 1.20 -23.90 -28.33
C LEU A 762 1.95 -22.58 -28.10
N PHE A 763 1.24 -21.48 -28.24
CA PHE A 763 1.75 -20.13 -28.04
C PHE A 763 1.55 -19.65 -26.60
N ILE A 764 2.56 -18.99 -26.06
CA ILE A 764 2.58 -18.39 -24.73
C ILE A 764 2.91 -16.90 -24.88
N GLY A 765 2.11 -16.05 -24.23
CA GLY A 765 2.33 -14.61 -24.18
C GLY A 765 1.97 -13.82 -25.45
N GLY A 766 1.97 -14.42 -26.63
CA GLY A 766 1.67 -13.74 -27.90
C GLY A 766 1.64 -14.72 -29.06
N VAL A 767 1.52 -14.24 -30.30
CA VAL A 767 1.49 -15.05 -31.53
C VAL A 767 2.36 -14.44 -32.62
N ARG A 768 2.76 -15.24 -33.62
CA ARG A 768 3.64 -14.86 -34.74
C ARG A 768 3.00 -13.90 -35.75
N ASP A 769 1.70 -14.03 -36.00
CA ASP A 769 0.90 -13.20 -36.91
C ASP A 769 -0.57 -13.20 -36.41
N GLN A 770 -1.40 -12.24 -36.85
CA GLN A 770 -2.79 -12.03 -36.38
C GLN A 770 -3.74 -13.20 -36.74
N PHE A 771 -3.60 -14.33 -36.06
CA PHE A 771 -4.46 -15.49 -36.21
C PHE A 771 -5.63 -15.43 -35.21
N TYR A 772 -6.85 -15.39 -35.76
CA TYR A 772 -8.17 -15.55 -35.13
C TYR A 772 -8.85 -14.31 -34.49
N GLU A 773 -9.90 -13.81 -35.14
CA GLU A 773 -10.78 -12.70 -34.71
C GLU A 773 -11.56 -12.95 -33.40
N LYS A 774 -11.58 -14.18 -32.85
CA LYS A 774 -12.51 -14.55 -31.76
C LYS A 774 -12.01 -14.25 -30.34
N VAL A 775 -10.71 -14.04 -30.16
CA VAL A 775 -10.10 -13.72 -28.85
C VAL A 775 -9.17 -12.54 -29.04
N PRO A 776 -9.22 -11.49 -28.20
CA PRO A 776 -8.28 -10.38 -28.32
C PRO A 776 -6.85 -10.87 -28.04
N LEU A 777 -5.98 -10.75 -29.04
CA LEU A 777 -4.60 -11.28 -29.06
C LEU A 777 -3.56 -10.24 -28.65
N ASN A 778 -3.93 -9.29 -27.78
CA ASN A 778 -2.96 -8.31 -27.30
C ASN A 778 -1.77 -9.07 -26.69
N PRO A 779 -0.53 -8.82 -27.12
CA PRO A 779 0.61 -9.53 -26.55
C PRO A 779 0.73 -9.21 -25.06
N PHE A 780 0.95 -10.24 -24.28
CA PHE A 780 1.13 -10.15 -22.84
C PHE A 780 2.41 -9.41 -22.50
N LYS A 781 2.32 -8.57 -21.48
CA LYS A 781 3.44 -7.86 -20.88
C LYS A 781 3.56 -8.26 -19.43
N GLY A 782 4.70 -8.84 -19.05
CA GLY A 782 4.91 -9.34 -17.70
C GLY A 782 5.78 -10.59 -17.67
N THR A 783 5.67 -11.35 -16.60
CA THR A 783 6.36 -12.63 -16.43
C THR A 783 5.38 -13.78 -16.61
N ILE A 784 5.78 -14.82 -17.34
CA ILE A 784 5.11 -16.13 -17.33
C ILE A 784 6.11 -17.14 -16.76
N ALA A 785 5.63 -18.02 -15.89
CA ALA A 785 6.41 -19.08 -15.28
C ALA A 785 5.64 -20.41 -15.26
N ASP A 786 6.37 -21.52 -15.24
CA ASP A 786 5.86 -22.88 -15.02
C ASP A 786 4.68 -23.27 -15.90
N VAL A 787 4.92 -23.40 -17.20
CA VAL A 787 3.96 -24.04 -18.09
C VAL A 787 3.88 -25.52 -17.71
N ILE A 788 2.72 -25.97 -17.21
CA ILE A 788 2.54 -27.32 -16.67
C ILE A 788 1.40 -28.02 -17.40
N VAL A 789 1.63 -29.27 -17.78
CA VAL A 789 0.60 -30.16 -18.33
C VAL A 789 0.62 -31.47 -17.57
N ASP A 790 -0.53 -31.89 -17.03
CA ASP A 790 -0.70 -33.14 -16.29
C ASP A 790 0.32 -33.32 -15.15
N ALA A 791 0.53 -32.24 -14.39
CA ALA A 791 1.53 -32.15 -13.32
C ALA A 791 2.98 -32.40 -13.77
N GLN A 792 3.27 -32.22 -15.06
CA GLN A 792 4.61 -32.22 -15.62
C GLN A 792 4.97 -30.82 -16.11
N LEU A 793 6.15 -30.34 -15.71
CA LEU A 793 6.69 -29.06 -16.14
C LEU A 793 7.17 -29.15 -17.60
N ILE A 794 6.72 -28.22 -18.44
CA ILE A 794 7.21 -28.02 -19.80
C ILE A 794 8.24 -26.88 -19.76
N GLY A 795 9.51 -27.24 -19.90
CA GLY A 795 10.61 -26.29 -19.90
C GLY A 795 10.62 -25.42 -21.17
N LEU A 796 10.86 -24.12 -21.00
CA LEU A 796 10.90 -23.16 -22.12
C LEU A 796 12.14 -23.33 -23.02
N GLU A 797 13.13 -24.13 -22.61
CA GLU A 797 14.24 -24.56 -23.46
C GLU A 797 13.80 -25.40 -24.65
N THR A 798 12.61 -26.02 -24.55
CA THR A 798 11.96 -26.80 -25.62
C THR A 798 11.24 -25.93 -26.66
N ALA A 799 11.24 -24.60 -26.47
CA ALA A 799 10.63 -23.68 -27.42
C ALA A 799 11.16 -23.91 -28.84
N VAL A 800 10.24 -24.16 -29.76
CA VAL A 800 10.53 -24.30 -31.19
C VAL A 800 10.90 -22.93 -31.76
N SER A 801 10.32 -21.87 -31.19
CA SER A 801 10.62 -20.50 -31.55
C SER A 801 10.18 -19.48 -30.50
N TRP A 802 10.80 -18.29 -30.54
CA TRP A 802 10.43 -17.16 -29.70
C TRP A 802 10.98 -15.86 -30.29
N GLU A 803 10.37 -14.75 -29.90
CA GLU A 803 10.82 -13.40 -30.22
C GLU A 803 10.30 -12.43 -29.14
N GLY A 804 11.09 -11.44 -28.74
CA GLY A 804 10.65 -10.41 -27.79
C GLY A 804 10.37 -10.96 -26.39
N ALA A 805 10.99 -12.09 -26.05
CA ALA A 805 10.84 -12.83 -24.81
C ALA A 805 12.21 -13.19 -24.23
N GLN A 806 12.43 -12.88 -22.96
CA GLN A 806 13.67 -13.21 -22.25
C GLN A 806 13.49 -14.52 -21.50
N LEU A 807 13.84 -15.64 -22.14
CA LEU A 807 13.69 -16.98 -21.57
C LEU A 807 14.63 -17.19 -20.37
N GLY A 808 14.14 -17.90 -19.36
CA GLY A 808 14.82 -18.14 -18.09
C GLY A 808 14.85 -16.94 -17.13
N ARG A 809 14.19 -15.83 -17.47
CA ARG A 809 14.12 -14.63 -16.63
C ARG A 809 12.71 -14.40 -16.10
N ALA A 810 12.65 -13.85 -14.90
CA ALA A 810 11.42 -13.42 -14.26
C ALA A 810 11.62 -12.01 -13.69
N ASP A 811 10.55 -11.22 -13.70
CA ASP A 811 10.51 -10.04 -12.85
C ASP A 811 10.63 -10.48 -11.39
N GLY A 812 11.32 -9.69 -10.57
CA GLY A 812 11.09 -9.78 -9.14
C GLY A 812 9.63 -9.48 -8.83
N GLU A 813 9.17 -9.83 -7.61
CA GLU A 813 8.11 -8.99 -7.04
C GLU A 813 8.55 -7.54 -7.21
N PRO A 814 7.66 -6.60 -7.58
CA PRO A 814 8.03 -5.21 -7.51
C PRO A 814 8.60 -5.00 -6.10
N ILE A 815 9.93 -4.83 -6.01
CA ILE A 815 10.45 -3.97 -4.97
C ILE A 815 9.63 -2.73 -5.25
N ASN A 816 8.73 -2.41 -4.33
CA ASN A 816 8.10 -1.11 -4.32
C ASN A 816 9.26 -0.11 -4.18
N ASN A 817 9.94 0.19 -5.29
CA ASN A 817 10.25 1.55 -5.64
C ASN A 817 8.87 2.16 -5.72
N ALA A 818 8.38 2.57 -4.55
CA ALA A 818 7.07 3.13 -4.38
C ALA A 818 6.92 4.16 -5.50
N ARG A 819 6.05 3.86 -6.47
CA ARG A 819 5.25 4.94 -7.02
C ARG A 819 4.61 5.54 -5.79
N THR A 820 5.14 6.70 -5.44
CA THR A 820 4.65 7.67 -4.47
C THR A 820 3.20 7.45 -4.11
N GLU A 821 2.98 6.57 -3.14
CA GLU A 821 2.03 6.64 -2.04
C GLU A 821 2.76 5.99 -0.85
N PRO A 822 2.75 6.63 0.33
CA PRO A 822 3.72 6.35 1.38
C PRO A 822 3.31 5.07 2.11
N HIS A 823 3.90 3.94 1.75
CA HIS A 823 3.87 2.75 2.59
C HIS A 823 4.94 2.86 3.68
N SER A 824 4.42 2.86 4.89
CA SER A 824 5.06 2.99 6.18
C SER A 824 6.04 1.88 6.51
N LEU A 825 7.27 2.31 6.74
CA LEU A 825 8.25 1.79 7.71
C LEU A 825 7.74 0.67 8.63
N GLN A 826 8.15 -0.57 8.36
CA GLN A 826 8.43 -1.53 9.44
C GLN A 826 9.86 -1.25 9.93
N GLN A 827 9.98 -0.57 11.07
CA GLN A 827 11.23 -0.39 11.79
C GLN A 827 11.44 -1.53 12.79
N GLN A 828 12.67 -2.04 12.85
CA GLN A 828 13.16 -2.82 13.98
C GLN A 828 13.18 -1.97 15.28
N PRO A 829 13.01 -2.61 16.45
CA PRO A 829 12.86 -1.94 17.74
C PRO A 829 14.16 -1.30 18.22
N SER A 830 14.15 0.02 18.40
CA SER A 830 15.18 0.71 19.19
C SER A 830 14.82 0.62 20.67
N ASN A 831 15.54 -0.24 21.39
CA ASN A 831 15.49 -0.38 22.86
C ASN A 831 16.01 0.90 23.56
N ALA A 832 15.15 1.91 23.74
CA ALA A 832 15.51 3.05 24.56
C ALA A 832 14.44 3.51 25.58
N ALA A 833 13.18 3.08 25.49
CA ALA A 833 12.15 3.54 26.45
C ALA A 833 10.99 2.57 26.72
N GLY A 834 11.02 1.33 26.22
CA GLY A 834 9.88 0.41 26.33
C GLY A 834 8.70 0.73 25.40
N CYS A 835 8.69 1.89 24.72
CA CYS A 835 7.70 2.21 23.68
C CYS A 835 8.09 1.59 22.33
N THR A 836 7.19 0.82 21.71
CA THR A 836 7.38 0.28 20.35
C THR A 836 6.59 1.11 19.36
N LYS A 837 7.26 1.88 18.49
CA LYS A 837 6.58 2.74 17.52
C LYS A 837 5.74 1.89 16.56
N THR A 838 4.42 1.97 16.63
CA THR A 838 3.53 1.28 15.70
C THR A 838 3.68 1.94 14.32
N SER A 839 4.01 1.16 13.30
CA SER A 839 3.93 1.61 11.90
C SER A 839 2.51 2.09 11.61
N SER A 840 2.34 3.20 10.88
CA SER A 840 1.03 3.81 10.64
C SER A 840 -0.04 2.80 10.24
N TYR A 841 -1.25 2.98 10.74
CA TYR A 841 -2.37 2.09 10.48
C TYR A 841 -2.68 2.03 8.98
N THR A 842 -2.86 0.83 8.44
CA THR A 842 -3.28 0.62 7.05
C THR A 842 -4.68 1.16 6.83
N VAL A 843 -4.99 1.64 5.62
CA VAL A 843 -6.34 2.11 5.24
C VAL A 843 -7.01 1.03 4.40
N GLU A 844 -8.30 0.81 4.63
CA GLU A 844 -9.14 -0.12 3.90
C GLU A 844 -9.53 0.47 2.53
N GLY A 845 -8.97 -0.09 1.45
CA GLY A 845 -9.20 0.39 0.09
C GLY A 845 -10.67 0.33 -0.34
N GLY A 846 -11.20 1.44 -0.84
CA GLY A 846 -12.58 1.53 -1.34
C GLY A 846 -13.67 1.53 -0.26
N ALA A 847 -13.29 1.63 1.02
CA ALA A 847 -14.20 1.87 2.13
C ALA A 847 -14.22 3.36 2.50
N VAL A 848 -15.41 3.86 2.82
CA VAL A 848 -15.64 5.27 3.18
C VAL A 848 -16.26 5.31 4.57
N LYS A 849 -15.69 6.14 5.44
CA LYS A 849 -16.13 6.33 6.82
C LYS A 849 -17.18 7.44 6.89
N PHE A 850 -18.23 7.18 7.66
CA PHE A 850 -19.32 8.10 7.95
C PHE A 850 -19.46 8.26 9.47
N GLY A 851 -19.98 9.41 9.90
CA GLY A 851 -20.38 9.71 11.27
C GLY A 851 -19.36 10.48 12.12
N ASP A 852 -18.11 10.66 11.67
CA ASP A 852 -17.11 11.43 12.42
C ASP A 852 -17.42 12.94 12.44
N THR A 853 -18.20 13.41 11.46
CA THR A 853 -18.73 14.78 11.42
C THR A 853 -20.25 14.75 11.34
N ALA A 854 -20.89 15.78 11.89
CA ALA A 854 -22.34 15.92 11.82
C ALA A 854 -22.82 15.97 10.36
N HIS A 855 -23.89 15.24 10.06
CA HIS A 855 -24.49 15.20 8.72
C HIS A 855 -23.53 14.72 7.62
N SER A 856 -22.67 13.73 7.90
CA SER A 856 -21.88 13.07 6.87
C SER A 856 -22.78 12.28 5.90
N TYR A 857 -22.63 12.44 4.59
CA TYR A 857 -23.38 11.66 3.60
C TYR A 857 -22.66 11.61 2.26
N ALA A 858 -23.00 10.61 1.44
CA ALA A 858 -22.70 10.56 0.02
C ALA A 858 -23.99 10.49 -0.81
N THR A 859 -23.96 10.95 -2.06
CA THR A 859 -25.14 11.00 -2.94
C THR A 859 -24.89 10.25 -4.23
N LEU A 860 -25.84 9.41 -4.61
CA LEU A 860 -25.86 8.68 -5.88
C LEU A 860 -27.06 9.11 -6.71
N LYS A 861 -26.86 9.32 -8.00
CA LYS A 861 -27.92 9.70 -8.95
C LYS A 861 -28.67 8.45 -9.40
N LEU A 862 -29.97 8.39 -9.12
CA LEU A 862 -30.84 7.33 -9.64
C LEU A 862 -31.31 7.74 -11.05
N GLY A 863 -30.76 7.09 -12.09
CA GLY A 863 -30.98 7.45 -13.49
C GLY A 863 -32.46 7.50 -13.90
N HIS A 864 -32.84 8.45 -14.77
CA HIS A 864 -34.22 8.68 -15.23
C HIS A 864 -34.69 7.67 -16.30
N SER A 865 -34.13 6.47 -16.33
CA SER A 865 -34.43 5.50 -17.39
C SER A 865 -35.85 4.98 -17.26
N LYS A 866 -36.69 5.23 -18.28
CA LYS A 866 -38.03 4.63 -18.43
C LYS A 866 -37.99 3.07 -18.47
N ARG A 867 -36.81 2.44 -18.65
CA ARG A 867 -36.62 0.99 -18.76
C ARG A 867 -36.42 0.24 -17.44
N ASN A 868 -35.81 0.84 -16.40
CA ASN A 868 -35.57 0.13 -15.13
C ASN A 868 -36.76 0.25 -14.18
N LYS A 869 -37.53 -0.85 -14.05
CA LYS A 869 -38.69 -0.98 -13.14
C LYS A 869 -38.30 -1.51 -11.76
N GLU A 870 -37.00 -1.77 -11.53
CA GLU A 870 -36.44 -2.39 -10.34
C GLU A 870 -35.18 -1.64 -9.88
N LEU A 871 -35.08 -1.43 -8.57
CA LEU A 871 -33.90 -0.91 -7.88
C LEU A 871 -33.24 -2.07 -7.16
N GLN A 872 -31.99 -2.37 -7.51
CA GLN A 872 -31.15 -3.34 -6.81
C GLN A 872 -29.92 -2.62 -6.27
N LEU A 873 -29.73 -2.62 -4.97
CA LEU A 873 -28.58 -2.03 -4.31
C LEU A 873 -27.94 -3.07 -3.40
N THR A 874 -26.63 -3.24 -3.52
CA THR A 874 -25.83 -4.07 -2.61
C THR A 874 -24.71 -3.21 -2.06
N LEU A 875 -24.43 -3.32 -0.76
CA LEU A 875 -23.28 -2.68 -0.13
C LEU A 875 -22.76 -3.55 1.00
N GLN A 876 -21.51 -3.34 1.40
CA GLN A 876 -20.98 -3.88 2.64
C GLN A 876 -20.84 -2.76 3.67
N PHE A 877 -21.18 -3.02 4.92
CA PHE A 877 -21.01 -2.06 6.01
C PHE A 877 -20.49 -2.75 7.28
N ARG A 878 -19.93 -1.97 8.19
CA ARG A 878 -19.65 -2.37 9.58
C ARG A 878 -19.85 -1.18 10.51
N THR A 879 -20.29 -1.43 11.74
CA THR A 879 -20.53 -0.40 12.76
C THR A 879 -20.60 -1.03 14.15
N TYR A 880 -20.33 -0.25 15.19
CA TYR A 880 -20.65 -0.55 16.59
C TYR A 880 -21.91 0.20 17.08
N ASP A 881 -22.43 1.11 16.28
CA ASP A 881 -23.60 1.92 16.60
C ASP A 881 -24.89 1.11 16.40
N THR A 882 -25.75 1.10 17.42
CA THR A 882 -27.02 0.38 17.40
C THR A 882 -28.09 1.09 16.60
N ASP A 883 -27.90 2.36 16.26
CA ASP A 883 -28.84 3.17 15.51
C ASP A 883 -28.11 3.97 14.42
N GLY A 884 -28.68 4.05 13.21
CA GLY A 884 -28.07 4.87 12.17
C GLY A 884 -28.68 4.69 10.78
N LEU A 885 -28.74 5.79 10.04
CA LEU A 885 -29.31 5.83 8.68
C LEU A 885 -28.29 5.41 7.61
N LEU A 886 -28.35 4.15 7.17
CA LEU A 886 -27.49 3.63 6.11
C LEU A 886 -27.83 4.20 4.73
N LEU A 887 -29.12 4.27 4.40
CA LEU A 887 -29.59 4.71 3.07
C LEU A 887 -30.88 5.51 3.17
N LEU A 888 -30.99 6.56 2.37
CA LEU A 888 -32.21 7.36 2.24
C LEU A 888 -32.46 7.74 0.77
N ALA A 889 -33.61 7.34 0.24
CA ALA A 889 -34.07 7.75 -1.08
C ALA A 889 -35.38 8.53 -0.94
N PRO A 890 -35.35 9.87 -0.92
CA PRO A 890 -36.55 10.68 -0.82
C PRO A 890 -37.36 10.68 -2.12
N GLY A 891 -38.66 10.91 -2.01
CA GLY A 891 -39.57 10.98 -3.15
C GLY A 891 -39.29 12.19 -4.05
N SER A 892 -39.77 12.12 -5.30
CA SER A 892 -39.73 13.25 -6.22
C SER A 892 -40.67 14.38 -5.78
N LYS A 893 -40.47 15.59 -6.33
CA LYS A 893 -41.39 16.74 -6.14
C LYS A 893 -42.85 16.39 -6.43
N THR A 894 -43.10 15.50 -7.39
CA THR A 894 -44.45 15.02 -7.78
C THR A 894 -45.03 13.96 -6.83
N LYS A 895 -44.22 13.33 -5.98
CA LYS A 895 -44.62 12.33 -4.99
C LYS A 895 -43.89 12.54 -3.66
N PRO A 896 -44.09 13.70 -3.00
CA PRO A 896 -43.26 14.12 -1.88
C PRO A 896 -43.50 13.30 -0.61
N LYS A 897 -44.51 12.42 -0.56
CA LYS A 897 -44.78 11.50 0.56
C LYS A 897 -44.11 10.12 0.39
N HIS A 898 -43.46 9.86 -0.75
CA HIS A 898 -42.78 8.59 -1.01
C HIS A 898 -41.36 8.64 -0.48
N TYR A 899 -40.85 7.54 0.06
CA TYR A 899 -39.44 7.42 0.44
C TYR A 899 -39.04 5.94 0.61
N MET A 900 -37.74 5.67 0.61
CA MET A 900 -37.15 4.42 1.07
C MET A 900 -36.03 4.75 2.05
N ALA A 901 -35.99 4.07 3.19
CA ALA A 901 -34.93 4.21 4.17
C ALA A 901 -34.47 2.84 4.65
N LEU A 902 -33.16 2.57 4.58
CA LEU A 902 -32.52 1.46 5.26
C LEU A 902 -31.81 2.03 6.48
N MET A 903 -32.08 1.48 7.65
CA MET A 903 -31.48 1.91 8.90
C MET A 903 -31.11 0.72 9.77
N ILE A 904 -30.16 0.95 10.66
CA ILE A 904 -29.91 0.10 11.81
C ILE A 904 -30.75 0.69 12.94
N LYS A 905 -31.51 -0.16 13.63
CA LYS A 905 -32.30 0.24 14.78
C LYS A 905 -32.33 -0.87 15.81
N ASP A 906 -31.98 -0.56 17.05
CA ASP A 906 -31.76 -1.54 18.12
C ASP A 906 -30.78 -2.65 17.68
N GLY A 907 -29.74 -2.26 16.92
CA GLY A 907 -28.73 -3.14 16.34
C GLY A 907 -29.23 -4.06 15.23
N LYS A 908 -30.43 -3.86 14.68
CA LYS A 908 -31.01 -4.71 13.61
C LYS A 908 -31.28 -3.91 12.34
N LEU A 909 -31.09 -4.54 11.19
CA LEU A 909 -31.41 -3.93 9.89
C LEU A 909 -32.92 -3.83 9.70
N ARG A 910 -33.40 -2.61 9.44
CA ARG A 910 -34.80 -2.31 9.12
C ARG A 910 -34.90 -1.52 7.81
N LEU A 911 -35.71 -2.02 6.89
CA LEU A 911 -36.01 -1.35 5.62
C LEU A 911 -37.46 -0.86 5.64
N VAL A 912 -37.63 0.46 5.50
CA VAL A 912 -38.93 1.12 5.38
C VAL A 912 -39.12 1.61 3.95
N VAL A 913 -40.19 1.18 3.29
CA VAL A 913 -40.58 1.65 1.96
C VAL A 913 -41.98 2.26 2.04
N ARG A 914 -42.09 3.55 1.73
CA ARG A 914 -43.35 4.29 1.63
C ARG A 914 -43.64 4.60 0.17
N GLY A 915 -44.61 3.88 -0.39
CA GLY A 915 -45.27 4.23 -1.65
C GLY A 915 -46.70 4.70 -1.35
N ARG A 916 -47.71 4.08 -1.98
CA ARG A 916 -49.13 4.28 -1.60
C ARG A 916 -49.44 3.79 -0.18
N LYS A 917 -48.80 2.70 0.26
CA LYS A 917 -48.86 2.16 1.62
C LYS A 917 -47.43 2.13 2.22
N ARG A 918 -47.34 2.16 3.54
CA ARG A 918 -46.07 2.02 4.29
C ARG A 918 -45.81 0.52 4.48
N LYS A 919 -44.60 0.07 4.20
CA LYS A 919 -44.13 -1.29 4.49
C LYS A 919 -42.79 -1.22 5.21
N GLU A 920 -42.64 -2.09 6.19
CA GLU A 920 -41.44 -2.20 7.01
C GLU A 920 -41.10 -3.69 7.11
N ILE A 921 -39.84 -4.02 6.89
CA ILE A 921 -39.30 -5.37 7.07
C ILE A 921 -37.98 -5.27 7.84
N SER A 922 -37.72 -6.26 8.68
CA SER A 922 -36.56 -6.29 9.56
C SER A 922 -35.86 -7.64 9.43
N LEU A 923 -34.55 -7.66 9.60
CA LEU A 923 -33.79 -8.90 9.80
C LEU A 923 -33.54 -9.11 11.29
N SER A 924 -33.60 -10.36 11.76
CA SER A 924 -33.36 -10.71 13.16
C SER A 924 -31.89 -10.61 13.63
N PRO A 925 -30.85 -10.88 12.79
CA PRO A 925 -29.47 -10.82 13.25
C PRO A 925 -29.06 -9.42 13.73
N PHE A 926 -28.39 -9.36 14.87
CA PHE A 926 -27.74 -8.16 15.40
C PHE A 926 -26.53 -7.80 14.54
N VAL A 927 -26.39 -6.55 14.06
CA VAL A 927 -25.42 -6.09 13.05
C VAL A 927 -24.42 -5.02 13.53
N ALA A 928 -24.52 -4.60 14.79
CA ALA A 928 -23.70 -3.54 15.37
C ALA A 928 -22.51 -4.13 16.17
N ASP A 929 -21.75 -5.03 15.55
CA ASP A 929 -20.65 -5.79 16.16
C ASP A 929 -19.27 -5.46 15.57
N GLY A 930 -19.18 -4.44 14.71
CA GLY A 930 -17.95 -4.05 14.03
C GLY A 930 -17.51 -4.97 12.89
N VAL A 931 -18.26 -6.04 12.60
CA VAL A 931 -17.92 -7.00 11.53
C VAL A 931 -18.51 -6.55 10.19
N TRP A 932 -17.77 -6.76 9.10
CA TRP A 932 -18.24 -6.47 7.75
C TRP A 932 -19.43 -7.34 7.35
N ARG A 933 -20.53 -6.71 6.94
CA ARG A 933 -21.76 -7.39 6.51
C ARG A 933 -22.23 -6.89 5.16
N SER A 934 -22.55 -7.83 4.28
CA SER A 934 -23.15 -7.54 2.98
C SER A 934 -24.67 -7.44 3.13
N VAL A 935 -25.24 -6.30 2.73
CA VAL A 935 -26.69 -6.09 2.69
C VAL A 935 -27.13 -5.82 1.26
N SER A 936 -28.22 -6.46 0.85
CA SER A 936 -28.85 -6.25 -0.45
C SER A 936 -30.30 -5.82 -0.27
N VAL A 937 -30.67 -4.74 -0.97
CA VAL A 937 -32.01 -4.20 -1.05
C VAL A 937 -32.48 -4.32 -2.49
N ARG A 938 -33.59 -5.01 -2.69
CA ARG A 938 -34.24 -5.14 -4.00
C ARG A 938 -35.68 -4.65 -3.91
N VAL A 939 -36.00 -3.63 -4.71
CA VAL A 939 -37.35 -3.05 -4.79
C VAL A 939 -37.83 -3.13 -6.23
N SER A 940 -38.82 -3.98 -6.48
CA SER A 940 -39.43 -4.17 -7.80
C SER A 940 -40.95 -3.92 -7.75
N ARG A 941 -41.62 -4.02 -8.90
CA ARG A 941 -43.10 -3.91 -8.96
C ARG A 941 -43.74 -5.07 -8.21
N GLY A 942 -44.26 -4.80 -7.01
CA GLY A 942 -44.99 -5.80 -6.22
C GLY A 942 -44.18 -6.42 -5.08
N ARG A 943 -42.85 -6.20 -5.01
CA ARG A 943 -41.97 -6.93 -4.07
C ARG A 943 -40.85 -6.06 -3.54
N VAL A 944 -40.63 -6.12 -2.23
CA VAL A 944 -39.46 -5.56 -1.54
C VAL A 944 -38.75 -6.72 -0.85
N THR A 945 -37.43 -6.79 -1.02
CA THR A 945 -36.57 -7.78 -0.38
C THR A 945 -35.41 -7.06 0.32
N LEU A 946 -35.15 -7.46 1.55
CA LEU A 946 -33.96 -7.13 2.32
C LEU A 946 -33.24 -8.44 2.64
N SER A 947 -31.95 -8.53 2.35
CA SER A 947 -31.16 -9.72 2.67
C SER A 947 -29.77 -9.36 3.17
N SER A 948 -29.27 -10.12 4.14
CA SER A 948 -27.91 -10.04 4.67
C SER A 948 -27.45 -11.45 5.03
N GLY A 949 -26.47 -11.99 4.30
CA GLY A 949 -26.06 -13.39 4.43
C GLY A 949 -27.23 -14.37 4.20
N ALA A 950 -27.43 -15.32 5.12
CA ALA A 950 -28.54 -16.27 5.08
C ALA A 950 -29.90 -15.67 5.49
N ALA A 951 -29.93 -14.49 6.14
CA ALA A 951 -31.16 -13.86 6.58
C ALA A 951 -31.79 -13.04 5.45
N ALA A 952 -33.07 -13.27 5.17
CA ALA A 952 -33.83 -12.50 4.19
C ALA A 952 -35.27 -12.26 4.64
N ALA A 953 -35.77 -11.06 4.42
CA ALA A 953 -37.16 -10.67 4.63
C ALA A 953 -37.77 -10.15 3.33
N ARG A 954 -39.05 -10.45 3.11
CA ARG A 954 -39.77 -10.09 1.88
C ARG A 954 -41.16 -9.54 2.23
N ALA A 955 -41.59 -8.51 1.51
CA ALA A 955 -42.95 -7.98 1.62
C ALA A 955 -43.54 -7.61 0.25
N ARG A 956 -44.87 -7.67 0.14
CA ARG A 956 -45.59 -7.15 -1.03
C ARG A 956 -45.66 -5.61 -0.97
N ALA A 957 -45.25 -4.95 -2.05
CA ALA A 957 -45.20 -3.49 -2.14
C ALA A 957 -45.92 -2.95 -3.38
N ALA A 958 -46.80 -1.96 -3.20
CA ALA A 958 -47.55 -1.34 -4.29
C ALA A 958 -46.74 -0.24 -4.98
N GLY A 959 -45.96 -0.61 -6.01
CA GLY A 959 -45.27 0.31 -6.93
C GLY A 959 -44.02 0.98 -6.36
N GLY A 960 -42.91 0.95 -7.11
CA GLY A 960 -41.60 1.44 -6.68
C GLY A 960 -41.57 2.95 -6.37
N ALA A 961 -40.86 3.30 -5.29
CA ALA A 961 -40.52 4.69 -4.98
C ALA A 961 -39.61 5.23 -6.09
N ARG A 962 -40.07 6.25 -6.82
CA ARG A 962 -39.24 6.98 -7.78
C ARG A 962 -38.51 8.07 -7.00
N ALA A 963 -37.26 7.81 -6.67
CA ALA A 963 -36.38 8.78 -6.05
C ALA A 963 -35.37 9.29 -7.10
N PRO A 964 -35.10 10.60 -7.18
CA PRO A 964 -34.09 11.15 -8.10
C PRO A 964 -32.67 10.94 -7.60
N ARG A 965 -32.49 10.75 -6.29
CA ARG A 965 -31.21 10.62 -5.60
C ARG A 965 -31.32 9.58 -4.48
N LEU A 966 -30.20 8.93 -4.19
CA LEU A 966 -29.99 8.04 -3.06
C LEU A 966 -28.88 8.64 -2.20
N PHE A 967 -29.19 8.91 -0.93
CA PHE A 967 -28.21 9.27 0.08
C PHE A 967 -27.69 8.02 0.78
N VAL A 968 -26.39 7.98 1.02
CA VAL A 968 -25.65 6.87 1.64
C VAL A 968 -24.96 7.41 2.88
N GLY A 969 -25.06 6.69 4.00
CA GLY A 969 -24.41 7.02 5.27
C GLY A 969 -25.04 8.15 6.08
N GLY A 970 -25.98 8.91 5.52
CA GLY A 970 -26.67 9.97 6.26
C GLY A 970 -27.54 10.82 5.35
N ALA A 971 -27.97 11.98 5.85
CA ALA A 971 -28.75 12.95 5.11
C ALA A 971 -28.17 14.37 5.28
N PRO A 972 -28.38 15.27 4.31
CA PRO A 972 -28.03 16.69 4.43
C PRO A 972 -28.59 17.35 5.70
N GLY A 973 -27.86 18.35 6.22
CA GLY A 973 -28.20 19.06 7.46
C GLY A 973 -29.51 19.86 7.43
N PRO A 974 -29.85 20.55 8.54
CA PRO A 974 -31.12 21.24 8.73
C PRO A 974 -31.43 22.29 7.66
N ASP A 975 -30.44 23.02 7.17
CA ASP A 975 -30.64 24.05 6.13
C ASP A 975 -31.02 23.47 4.76
N ALA A 976 -30.74 22.18 4.55
CA ALA A 976 -31.14 21.42 3.37
C ALA A 976 -32.47 20.64 3.55
N HIS A 977 -33.13 20.73 4.72
CA HIS A 977 -34.42 20.05 4.99
C HIS A 977 -35.55 20.49 4.06
N ASN A 978 -35.46 21.70 3.48
CA ASN A 978 -36.40 22.15 2.46
C ASN A 978 -36.41 21.25 1.21
N ALA A 979 -35.39 20.38 1.02
CA ALA A 979 -35.32 19.40 -0.06
C ALA A 979 -35.82 17.98 0.32
N LEU A 980 -36.05 17.68 1.60
CA LEU A 980 -36.44 16.35 2.13
C LEU A 980 -37.89 16.36 2.69
N HIS A 981 -38.86 16.70 1.85
CA HIS A 981 -40.27 16.81 2.27
C HIS A 981 -40.87 15.49 2.82
N ASN A 982 -41.68 15.58 3.89
CA ASN A 982 -42.54 14.51 4.47
C ASN A 982 -41.85 13.22 4.98
N LEU A 983 -40.61 13.28 5.47
CA LEU A 983 -40.04 12.16 6.22
C LEU A 983 -40.61 12.13 7.66
N PRO A 984 -40.99 10.95 8.20
CA PRO A 984 -41.39 10.84 9.60
C PRO A 984 -40.26 11.24 10.55
N ASN A 985 -40.60 11.89 11.66
CA ASN A 985 -39.65 12.23 12.74
C ASN A 985 -38.88 11.00 13.24
N SER A 986 -39.45 9.80 13.16
CA SER A 986 -38.77 8.56 13.54
C SER A 986 -37.61 8.14 12.64
N ILE A 987 -37.52 8.68 11.42
CA ILE A 987 -36.38 8.45 10.50
C ILE A 987 -35.36 9.57 10.67
N ILE A 988 -35.81 10.81 10.88
CA ILE A 988 -34.92 11.96 11.06
C ILE A 988 -34.15 11.85 12.38
N ARG A 989 -34.81 11.39 13.45
CA ARG A 989 -34.20 11.24 14.79
C ARG A 989 -33.22 10.08 14.92
N ILE A 990 -33.10 9.20 13.92
CA ILE A 990 -32.19 8.05 14.01
C ILE A 990 -30.72 8.41 13.81
N GLY A 991 -30.42 9.64 13.37
CA GLY A 991 -29.05 10.10 13.12
C GLY A 991 -28.45 9.56 11.82
N GLY A 992 -27.24 10.04 11.50
CA GLY A 992 -26.42 9.50 10.42
C GLY A 992 -25.85 8.13 10.78
N PHE A 993 -25.32 7.41 9.80
CA PHE A 993 -24.62 6.16 10.04
C PHE A 993 -23.20 6.45 10.55
N LEU A 994 -22.86 5.91 11.72
CA LEU A 994 -21.51 5.90 12.25
C LEU A 994 -20.81 4.58 11.90
N GLY A 995 -19.89 4.60 10.93
CA GLY A 995 -19.24 3.37 10.49
C GLY A 995 -18.69 3.41 9.07
N CYS A 996 -18.29 2.25 8.57
CA CYS A 996 -17.65 2.11 7.26
C CYS A 996 -18.57 1.47 6.24
N ILE A 997 -18.59 1.99 5.02
CA ILE A 997 -19.33 1.42 3.87
C ILE A 997 -18.37 1.18 2.72
N ARG A 998 -18.43 -0.01 2.09
CA ARG A 998 -17.65 -0.36 0.89
C ARG A 998 -18.47 -1.16 -0.12
N ARG A 999 -17.91 -1.34 -1.33
CA ARG A 999 -18.50 -2.17 -2.40
C ARG A 999 -19.96 -1.83 -2.71
N VAL A 1000 -20.27 -0.53 -2.86
CA VAL A 1000 -21.61 -0.08 -3.22
C VAL A 1000 -21.88 -0.40 -4.69
N ILE A 1001 -22.89 -1.22 -4.95
CA ILE A 1001 -23.31 -1.64 -6.29
C ILE A 1001 -24.77 -1.23 -6.47
N LEU A 1002 -25.01 -0.31 -7.40
CA LEU A 1002 -26.32 0.19 -7.76
C LEU A 1002 -26.71 -0.32 -9.15
N ASN A 1003 -27.78 -1.11 -9.22
CA ASN A 1003 -28.32 -1.70 -10.46
C ASN A 1003 -27.24 -2.43 -11.31
N GLY A 1004 -26.33 -3.13 -10.65
CA GLY A 1004 -25.24 -3.88 -11.30
C GLY A 1004 -24.01 -3.05 -11.68
N ARG A 1005 -23.96 -1.77 -11.32
CA ARG A 1005 -22.78 -0.90 -11.51
C ARG A 1005 -22.15 -0.60 -10.15
N ALA A 1006 -20.84 -0.76 -10.05
CA ALA A 1006 -20.09 -0.31 -8.88
C ALA A 1006 -20.10 1.22 -8.85
N GLU A 1007 -20.44 1.78 -7.69
CA GLU A 1007 -20.49 3.22 -7.44
C GLU A 1007 -19.36 3.60 -6.49
N ASP A 1008 -18.64 4.66 -6.84
CA ASP A 1008 -17.61 5.26 -6.01
C ASP A 1008 -18.23 6.47 -5.27
N LEU A 1009 -18.29 6.39 -3.95
CA LEU A 1009 -18.95 7.39 -3.10
C LEU A 1009 -18.16 8.70 -2.98
N VAL A 1010 -16.86 8.70 -3.30
CA VAL A 1010 -15.94 9.85 -3.10
C VAL A 1010 -15.36 10.41 -4.40
N ARG A 1011 -15.64 9.78 -5.55
CA ARG A 1011 -15.13 10.23 -6.86
C ARG A 1011 -15.44 11.69 -7.20
N ASP A 1012 -16.63 12.16 -6.83
CA ASP A 1012 -17.07 13.54 -7.07
C ASP A 1012 -17.11 14.27 -5.72
N ALA A 1013 -16.24 15.27 -5.55
CA ALA A 1013 -16.14 16.09 -4.34
C ALA A 1013 -17.45 16.82 -3.99
N GLN A 1014 -18.33 17.04 -4.97
CA GLN A 1014 -19.64 17.65 -4.76
C GLN A 1014 -20.74 16.62 -4.42
N ALA A 1015 -20.42 15.33 -4.49
CA ALA A 1015 -21.35 14.24 -4.24
C ALA A 1015 -21.25 13.67 -2.82
N HIS A 1016 -20.40 14.20 -1.94
CA HIS A 1016 -20.29 13.78 -0.55
C HIS A 1016 -19.97 14.96 0.38
N HIS A 1017 -20.22 14.78 1.67
CA HIS A 1017 -19.95 15.76 2.72
C HIS A 1017 -19.51 15.02 3.99
N GLY A 1018 -18.42 15.48 4.62
CA GLY A 1018 -18.03 15.02 5.95
C GLY A 1018 -17.66 13.53 6.06
N VAL A 1019 -17.16 12.92 4.99
CA VAL A 1019 -16.77 11.51 4.96
C VAL A 1019 -15.25 11.35 5.15
N GLY A 1020 -14.82 10.24 5.75
CA GLY A 1020 -13.44 9.96 6.10
C GLY A 1020 -12.91 8.63 5.58
N GLN A 1021 -11.78 8.19 6.12
CA GLN A 1021 -11.11 6.93 5.79
C GLN A 1021 -11.42 5.83 6.81
N CYS A 1022 -11.36 4.56 6.38
CA CYS A 1022 -11.59 3.39 7.23
C CYS A 1022 -10.30 2.59 7.42
N PHE A 1023 -10.03 2.07 8.63
CA PHE A 1023 -8.92 1.12 8.85
C PHE A 1023 -9.38 -0.34 8.63
N PRO A 1024 -8.54 -1.30 8.21
CA PRO A 1024 -8.98 -2.69 7.97
C PRO A 1024 -9.54 -3.38 9.20
N ASN A 1025 -8.86 -3.26 10.35
CA ASN A 1025 -9.26 -3.85 11.62
C ASN A 1025 -9.42 -2.76 12.68
N VAL A 1026 -10.59 -2.69 13.31
CA VAL A 1026 -10.90 -1.70 14.35
C VAL A 1026 -11.59 -2.36 15.53
N GLU A 1027 -11.44 -1.77 16.71
CA GLU A 1027 -12.23 -2.05 17.90
C GLU A 1027 -13.00 -0.80 18.36
N GLN A 1028 -13.95 -0.98 19.28
CA GLN A 1028 -14.79 0.10 19.78
C GLN A 1028 -14.02 1.05 20.72
N ALA A 1029 -13.40 2.07 20.12
CA ALA A 1029 -12.82 3.23 20.82
C ALA A 1029 -12.60 4.38 19.81
N ALA A 1030 -12.34 5.59 20.33
CA ALA A 1030 -12.01 6.74 19.49
C ALA A 1030 -10.51 6.77 19.19
N TYR A 1031 -10.16 7.07 17.94
CA TYR A 1031 -8.78 7.24 17.52
C TYR A 1031 -8.43 8.73 17.37
N PHE A 1032 -7.28 9.11 17.93
CA PHE A 1032 -6.70 10.43 17.86
C PHE A 1032 -5.43 10.36 17.03
N GLY A 1033 -5.36 11.12 15.93
CA GLY A 1033 -4.28 11.07 14.95
C GLY A 1033 -3.08 11.99 15.21
N GLY A 1034 -2.99 12.61 16.39
CA GLY A 1034 -1.97 13.62 16.71
C GLY A 1034 -2.30 15.05 16.25
N ASP A 1035 -3.39 15.26 15.54
CA ASP A 1035 -4.03 16.55 15.23
C ASP A 1035 -5.45 16.66 15.81
N ALA A 1036 -5.92 15.59 16.45
CA ALA A 1036 -7.27 15.46 16.97
C ALA A 1036 -7.39 15.95 18.42
N TYR A 1037 -8.56 16.51 18.77
CA TYR A 1037 -8.93 16.82 20.15
C TYR A 1037 -10.45 16.83 20.32
N ALA A 1038 -10.91 16.61 21.55
CA ALA A 1038 -12.31 16.74 21.93
C ALA A 1038 -12.48 17.73 23.08
N THR A 1039 -13.54 18.54 23.03
CA THR A 1039 -13.94 19.43 24.13
C THR A 1039 -15.03 18.74 24.93
N TRP A 1040 -14.74 18.42 26.18
CA TRP A 1040 -15.73 17.88 27.11
C TRP A 1040 -16.71 18.96 27.57
N SER A 1041 -16.19 20.11 27.97
CA SER A 1041 -16.99 21.28 28.36
C SER A 1041 -16.16 22.55 28.19
N SER A 1042 -16.76 23.62 27.67
CA SER A 1042 -16.18 24.97 27.58
C SER A 1042 -16.19 25.73 28.90
N THR A 1043 -16.95 25.25 29.89
CA THR A 1043 -17.15 25.92 31.18
C THR A 1043 -16.94 24.94 32.35
N TRP A 1044 -15.88 24.15 32.31
CA TRP A 1044 -15.56 23.22 33.38
C TRP A 1044 -14.86 23.93 34.53
N SER A 1045 -15.35 23.76 35.76
CA SER A 1045 -14.68 24.20 36.98
C SER A 1045 -14.35 23.00 37.87
N MET A 1046 -13.20 23.04 38.52
CA MET A 1046 -12.97 22.20 39.69
C MET A 1046 -13.88 22.71 40.80
N VAL A 1047 -14.74 21.83 41.33
CA VAL A 1047 -15.78 22.11 42.35
C VAL A 1047 -17.10 22.59 41.74
N ALA A 1048 -18.13 21.75 41.85
CA ALA A 1048 -19.53 22.11 41.56
C ALA A 1048 -20.38 22.31 42.83
N ASP A 1049 -19.89 21.98 44.02
CA ASP A 1049 -20.59 22.25 45.28
C ASP A 1049 -19.57 22.30 46.43
N GLY A 1050 -19.77 23.22 47.38
CA GLY A 1050 -18.87 23.57 48.49
C GLY A 1050 -18.59 22.48 49.54
N SER A 1051 -18.34 21.25 49.12
CA SER A 1051 -17.88 20.12 49.92
C SER A 1051 -16.39 19.87 49.63
N GLU A 1052 -15.64 19.35 50.62
CA GLU A 1052 -14.25 18.86 50.52
C GLU A 1052 -14.08 17.65 49.56
N SER A 1053 -14.89 17.57 48.51
CA SER A 1053 -14.95 16.44 47.60
C SER A 1053 -13.87 16.53 46.50
N SER A 1054 -13.09 15.44 46.35
CA SER A 1054 -12.15 15.28 45.24
C SER A 1054 -12.88 15.04 43.91
N THR A 1055 -12.50 15.72 42.84
CA THR A 1055 -12.98 15.39 41.48
C THR A 1055 -12.18 14.22 40.93
N GLU A 1056 -12.87 13.19 40.46
CA GLU A 1056 -12.24 12.01 39.87
C GLU A 1056 -12.35 12.04 38.33
N LEU A 1057 -11.20 11.80 37.67
CA LEU A 1057 -11.07 11.66 36.23
C LEU A 1057 -10.62 10.22 35.92
N LYS A 1058 -11.31 9.55 35.01
CA LYS A 1058 -10.90 8.24 34.49
C LYS A 1058 -10.95 8.22 32.97
N LEU A 1059 -9.99 7.53 32.37
CA LEU A 1059 -10.01 7.17 30.96
C LEU A 1059 -9.15 5.93 30.76
N GLU A 1060 -9.44 5.17 29.71
CA GLU A 1060 -8.55 4.15 29.20
C GLU A 1060 -7.89 4.66 27.92
N PHE A 1061 -6.58 4.43 27.79
CA PHE A 1061 -5.85 4.81 26.59
C PHE A 1061 -4.89 3.71 26.16
N ARG A 1062 -4.56 3.71 24.87
CA ARG A 1062 -3.40 2.99 24.34
C ARG A 1062 -2.64 3.86 23.37
N THR A 1063 -1.32 3.77 23.40
CA THR A 1063 -0.45 4.50 22.49
C THR A 1063 0.89 3.78 22.35
N SER A 1064 1.57 4.05 21.25
CA SER A 1064 2.99 3.74 21.06
C SER A 1064 3.88 4.98 21.10
N GLU A 1065 3.28 6.17 21.16
CA GLU A 1065 4.01 7.42 21.22
C GLU A 1065 4.46 7.69 22.67
N PRO A 1066 5.73 8.02 22.90
CA PRO A 1066 6.25 8.26 24.25
C PRO A 1066 5.71 9.55 24.87
N ASN A 1067 5.09 10.44 24.07
CA ASN A 1067 4.64 11.76 24.49
C ASN A 1067 3.25 12.06 23.88
N GLY A 1068 2.29 12.50 24.70
CA GLY A 1068 0.95 12.85 24.23
C GLY A 1068 0.02 13.38 25.32
N VAL A 1069 -0.70 14.47 25.05
CA VAL A 1069 -1.66 15.09 25.98
C VAL A 1069 -2.96 14.28 26.06
N LEU A 1070 -3.25 13.67 27.20
CA LEU A 1070 -4.49 12.91 27.42
C LEU A 1070 -5.65 13.82 27.81
N LEU A 1071 -5.41 14.80 28.68
CA LEU A 1071 -6.44 15.73 29.17
C LEU A 1071 -5.81 17.03 29.68
N ALA A 1072 -6.47 18.16 29.43
CA ALA A 1072 -6.02 19.47 29.91
C ALA A 1072 -7.20 20.39 30.28
N ALA A 1073 -7.12 21.05 31.44
CA ALA A 1073 -8.11 22.04 31.89
C ALA A 1073 -7.57 22.93 33.00
N ALA A 1074 -7.86 24.24 32.98
CA ALA A 1074 -7.62 25.16 34.11
C ALA A 1074 -6.21 25.03 34.74
N GLY A 1075 -5.15 24.93 33.93
CA GLY A 1075 -3.76 24.75 34.39
C GLY A 1075 -3.38 23.32 34.82
N LEU A 1076 -4.32 22.36 34.78
CA LEU A 1076 -4.04 20.93 34.92
C LEU A 1076 -3.65 20.33 33.58
N LEU A 1077 -2.64 19.46 33.59
CA LEU A 1077 -2.18 18.72 32.43
C LEU A 1077 -1.96 17.25 32.81
N LEU A 1078 -2.72 16.35 32.17
CA LEU A 1078 -2.52 14.91 32.21
C LEU A 1078 -1.96 14.47 30.86
N GLN A 1079 -0.77 13.88 30.87
CA GLN A 1079 -0.07 13.50 29.64
C GLN A 1079 0.76 12.23 29.81
N VAL A 1080 1.01 11.54 28.72
CA VAL A 1080 2.14 10.62 28.62
C VAL A 1080 3.37 11.47 28.31
N LYS A 1081 4.44 11.33 29.11
CA LYS A 1081 5.72 12.03 28.92
C LYS A 1081 6.86 11.05 29.14
N ASP A 1082 7.68 10.87 28.12
CA ASP A 1082 8.78 9.89 28.06
C ASP A 1082 8.36 8.48 28.54
N GLY A 1083 7.17 8.05 28.13
CA GLY A 1083 6.57 6.76 28.48
C GLY A 1083 6.01 6.66 29.90
N ALA A 1084 6.05 7.71 30.73
CA ALA A 1084 5.37 7.77 32.02
C ALA A 1084 4.06 8.57 31.92
N VAL A 1085 3.05 8.22 32.73
CA VAL A 1085 1.85 9.07 32.85
C VAL A 1085 2.11 10.11 33.92
N VAL A 1086 1.97 11.39 33.56
CA VAL A 1086 2.28 12.55 34.39
C VAL A 1086 1.05 13.43 34.51
N LEU A 1087 0.72 13.79 35.75
CA LEU A 1087 -0.30 14.77 36.10
C LEU A 1087 0.37 15.96 36.79
N SER A 1088 0.23 17.16 36.23
CA SER A 1088 0.78 18.39 36.80
C SER A 1088 -0.26 19.50 36.93
N ARG A 1089 -0.01 20.44 37.85
CA ARG A 1089 -0.78 21.68 38.02
C ARG A 1089 0.14 22.89 37.90
N ALA A 1090 -0.15 23.77 36.95
CA ALA A 1090 0.58 25.02 36.73
C ALA A 1090 0.52 25.92 37.98
N GLY A 1091 1.63 26.57 38.31
CA GLY A 1091 1.72 27.54 39.42
C GLY A 1091 1.89 26.94 40.83
N SER A 1092 1.50 25.69 41.09
CA SER A 1092 1.63 25.06 42.43
C SER A 1092 2.85 24.16 42.61
N GLY A 1093 3.57 23.85 41.53
CA GLY A 1093 4.68 22.88 41.54
C GLY A 1093 4.27 21.43 41.81
N SER A 1094 2.97 21.15 41.96
CA SER A 1094 2.45 19.81 42.23
C SER A 1094 2.53 18.97 40.95
N LEU A 1095 3.36 17.92 40.98
CA LEU A 1095 3.55 16.96 39.90
C LEU A 1095 3.53 15.54 40.46
N VAL A 1096 2.77 14.67 39.80
CA VAL A 1096 2.74 13.23 40.09
C VAL A 1096 3.00 12.47 38.80
N SER A 1097 3.88 11.48 38.86
CA SER A 1097 4.16 10.60 37.73
C SER A 1097 4.14 9.14 38.15
N THR A 1098 3.64 8.27 37.28
CA THR A 1098 3.70 6.82 37.46
C THR A 1098 3.99 6.13 36.11
N ARG A 1099 4.51 4.91 36.16
CA ARG A 1099 4.83 4.07 34.98
C ARG A 1099 4.07 2.76 35.06
N GLY A 1100 3.78 2.16 33.90
CA GLY A 1100 3.15 0.84 33.84
C GLY A 1100 4.07 -0.26 34.37
N ALA A 1101 3.50 -1.43 34.71
CA ALA A 1101 4.26 -2.57 35.24
C ALA A 1101 5.36 -3.08 34.28
N GLY A 1102 5.20 -2.87 32.97
CA GLY A 1102 6.19 -3.15 31.92
C GLY A 1102 7.27 -2.07 31.71
N GLY A 1103 7.28 -1.00 32.52
CA GLY A 1103 8.28 0.07 32.48
C GLY A 1103 7.90 1.33 31.68
N ALA A 1104 6.89 1.25 30.82
CA ALA A 1104 6.35 2.39 30.07
C ALA A 1104 4.85 2.20 29.75
N ALA A 1105 4.09 3.30 29.66
CA ALA A 1105 2.65 3.33 29.38
C ALA A 1105 2.31 3.54 27.89
N CYS A 1106 3.29 3.24 27.03
CA CYS A 1106 3.31 3.44 25.57
C CYS A 1106 3.64 2.11 24.87
N ASP A 1107 3.26 0.99 25.46
CA ASP A 1107 3.56 -0.37 25.02
C ASP A 1107 2.56 -0.90 23.97
N GLY A 1108 1.59 -0.06 23.56
CA GLY A 1108 0.51 -0.41 22.65
C GLY A 1108 -0.66 -1.16 23.30
N ALA A 1109 -0.57 -1.50 24.60
CA ALA A 1109 -1.66 -2.09 25.37
C ALA A 1109 -2.61 -1.04 25.93
N TRP A 1110 -3.80 -1.49 26.36
CA TRP A 1110 -4.77 -0.64 27.05
C TRP A 1110 -4.34 -0.41 28.49
N HIS A 1111 -4.22 0.86 28.88
CA HIS A 1111 -3.97 1.30 30.23
C HIS A 1111 -5.15 2.09 30.79
N ALA A 1112 -5.50 1.85 32.06
CA ALA A 1112 -6.52 2.59 32.77
C ALA A 1112 -5.89 3.67 33.65
N VAL A 1113 -6.22 4.94 33.40
CA VAL A 1113 -5.76 6.07 34.21
C VAL A 1113 -6.87 6.51 35.15
N ARG A 1114 -6.51 6.68 36.43
CA ARG A 1114 -7.37 7.29 37.43
C ARG A 1114 -6.63 8.44 38.08
N ALA A 1115 -7.09 9.66 37.83
CA ALA A 1115 -6.60 10.87 38.46
C ALA A 1115 -7.63 11.40 39.47
N ARG A 1116 -7.20 11.69 40.69
CA ARG A 1116 -8.02 12.36 41.71
C ARG A 1116 -7.45 13.74 41.97
N LEU A 1117 -8.29 14.73 41.73
CA LEU A 1117 -7.98 16.13 41.87
C LEU A 1117 -8.57 16.62 43.19
N HIS A 1118 -7.70 16.95 44.14
CA HIS A 1118 -8.08 17.65 45.37
C HIS A 1118 -7.62 19.11 45.29
N ARG A 1119 -8.19 19.96 46.15
CA ARG A 1119 -7.80 21.37 46.26
C ARG A 1119 -6.30 21.53 46.56
N ARG A 1120 -5.78 20.73 47.50
CA ARG A 1120 -4.38 20.78 47.99
C ARG A 1120 -3.48 19.65 47.52
N ALA A 1121 -3.99 18.64 46.82
CA ALA A 1121 -3.20 17.47 46.43
C ALA A 1121 -3.66 16.91 45.07
N LEU A 1122 -2.72 16.27 44.37
CA LEU A 1122 -2.98 15.47 43.18
C LEU A 1122 -2.73 14.00 43.53
N ALA A 1123 -3.55 13.10 43.00
CA ALA A 1123 -3.25 11.68 43.06
C ALA A 1123 -3.45 11.02 41.70
N LEU A 1124 -2.55 10.10 41.35
CA LEU A 1124 -2.53 9.42 40.06
C LEU A 1124 -2.33 7.92 40.29
N GLN A 1125 -3.17 7.12 39.65
CA GLN A 1125 -3.07 5.67 39.59
C GLN A 1125 -3.13 5.24 38.13
N LEU A 1126 -2.25 4.31 37.76
CA LEU A 1126 -2.21 3.68 36.45
C LEU A 1126 -2.43 2.18 36.64
N ASP A 1127 -3.37 1.63 35.89
CA ASP A 1127 -3.79 0.23 35.95
C ASP A 1127 -4.12 -0.23 37.39
N ALA A 1128 -3.63 -1.39 37.79
CA ALA A 1128 -3.71 -1.91 39.16
C ALA A 1128 -2.55 -1.46 40.06
N GLY A 1129 -1.77 -0.45 39.64
CA GLY A 1129 -0.63 0.07 40.39
C GLY A 1129 -1.01 0.86 41.64
N GLU A 1130 0.00 1.27 42.41
CA GLU A 1130 -0.21 2.08 43.62
C GLU A 1130 -0.72 3.49 43.27
N LEU A 1131 -1.54 4.04 44.17
CA LEU A 1131 -2.01 5.42 44.07
C LEU A 1131 -0.90 6.37 44.56
N VAL A 1132 -0.24 7.05 43.63
CA VAL A 1132 0.82 8.02 43.94
C VAL A 1132 0.18 9.38 44.24
N ARG A 1133 0.59 10.04 45.33
CA ARG A 1133 0.12 11.37 45.72
C ARG A 1133 1.23 12.41 45.59
N GLY A 1134 0.87 13.61 45.17
CA GLY A 1134 1.77 14.78 45.13
C GLY A 1134 1.10 15.96 45.81
N GLU A 1135 1.79 16.52 46.78
CA GLU A 1135 1.39 17.72 47.52
C GLU A 1135 2.33 18.88 47.14
N PRO A 1136 1.85 20.12 47.13
CA PRO A 1136 2.72 21.27 46.94
C PRO A 1136 3.69 21.40 48.14
N PRO A 1137 4.89 22.00 47.94
CA PRO A 1137 5.81 22.33 49.02
C PRO A 1137 5.13 23.17 50.11
N ALA A 1138 5.50 22.96 51.38
CA ALA A 1138 4.86 23.64 52.51
C ALA A 1138 4.89 25.17 52.42
N SER A 1139 5.90 25.74 51.76
CA SER A 1139 6.07 27.17 51.53
C SER A 1139 5.08 27.80 50.53
N LEU A 1140 4.35 26.98 49.75
CA LEU A 1140 3.38 27.43 48.74
C LEU A 1140 1.93 27.12 49.17
N LEU A 1141 1.72 26.52 50.35
CA LEU A 1141 0.38 26.20 50.88
C LEU A 1141 -0.37 27.44 51.36
N ASP A 1142 0.33 28.48 51.83
CA ASP A 1142 -0.25 29.73 52.36
C ASP A 1142 -0.60 30.74 51.25
N ASP A 1143 -0.05 30.59 50.04
CA ASP A 1143 -0.26 31.48 48.87
C ASP A 1143 -1.30 30.93 47.85
N LEU A 1144 -1.95 29.79 48.14
CA LEU A 1144 -2.98 29.24 47.25
C LEU A 1144 -4.25 30.12 47.34
N PRO A 1145 -4.73 30.69 46.22
CA PRO A 1145 -5.91 31.56 46.25
C PRO A 1145 -7.12 30.80 46.79
N ASP A 1146 -7.86 31.46 47.70
CA ASP A 1146 -9.04 30.86 48.31
C ASP A 1146 -10.22 30.69 47.33
N ALA A 1147 -10.16 31.37 46.18
CA ALA A 1147 -11.20 31.36 45.16
C ALA A 1147 -11.07 30.16 44.20
N PRO A 1148 -12.20 29.54 43.79
CA PRO A 1148 -12.19 28.50 42.75
C PRO A 1148 -11.65 29.05 41.43
N ALA A 1149 -10.90 28.21 40.69
CA ALA A 1149 -10.39 28.58 39.37
C ALA A 1149 -11.56 28.95 38.44
N PRO A 1150 -11.41 29.98 37.58
CA PRO A 1150 -12.45 30.35 36.63
C PRO A 1150 -12.79 29.16 35.72
N PRO A 1151 -14.05 29.03 35.28
CA PRO A 1151 -14.45 27.98 34.36
C PRO A 1151 -13.58 28.01 33.11
N ALA A 1152 -13.06 26.86 32.71
CA ALA A 1152 -12.14 26.70 31.60
C ALA A 1152 -12.60 25.58 30.66
N HIS A 1153 -12.05 25.59 29.45
CA HIS A 1153 -12.22 24.47 28.53
C HIS A 1153 -11.52 23.22 29.08
N LEU A 1154 -12.24 22.10 29.09
CA LEU A 1154 -11.71 20.78 29.37
C LEU A 1154 -11.54 20.02 28.06
N TYR A 1155 -10.28 19.83 27.67
CA TYR A 1155 -9.90 19.14 26.45
C TYR A 1155 -9.45 17.70 26.74
N VAL A 1156 -9.72 16.79 25.80
CA VAL A 1156 -9.34 15.38 25.83
C VAL A 1156 -8.60 15.03 24.55
N GLY A 1157 -7.47 14.33 24.68
CA GLY A 1157 -6.63 13.83 23.58
C GLY A 1157 -5.78 14.88 22.85
N GLY A 1158 -5.99 16.17 23.09
CA GLY A 1158 -5.19 17.20 22.45
C GLY A 1158 -5.67 18.60 22.78
N LEU A 1159 -4.99 19.59 22.24
CA LEU A 1159 -5.28 21.01 22.39
C LEU A 1159 -5.47 21.67 21.01
N PRO A 1160 -6.34 22.69 20.90
CA PRO A 1160 -6.45 23.49 19.69
C PRO A 1160 -5.17 24.31 19.43
N GLU A 1161 -4.96 24.64 18.15
CA GLU A 1161 -3.85 25.45 17.67
C GLU A 1161 -3.82 26.82 18.37
N GLY A 1162 -2.66 27.20 18.93
CA GLY A 1162 -2.48 28.43 19.72
C GLY A 1162 -2.57 28.25 21.25
N VAL A 1163 -3.30 27.24 21.76
CA VAL A 1163 -3.28 26.89 23.20
C VAL A 1163 -2.06 26.02 23.52
N MET A 1164 -1.65 25.19 22.56
CA MET A 1164 -0.55 24.23 22.66
C MET A 1164 0.83 24.90 22.91
N GLU A 1165 1.06 26.10 22.37
CA GLU A 1165 2.31 26.88 22.54
C GLU A 1165 2.57 27.31 23.99
N SER A 1166 1.54 27.29 24.85
CA SER A 1166 1.63 27.68 26.26
C SER A 1166 1.99 26.53 27.22
N THR A 1167 2.13 25.31 26.71
CA THR A 1167 2.46 24.12 27.49
C THR A 1167 3.91 23.67 27.23
N ASP A 1168 4.64 23.23 28.26
CA ASP A 1168 6.05 22.80 28.19
C ASP A 1168 6.26 21.55 27.28
N GLY A 1169 6.16 21.73 25.97
CA GLY A 1169 6.49 20.73 24.95
C GLY A 1169 5.49 19.59 24.73
N GLY A 1170 4.22 19.75 25.14
CA GLY A 1170 3.19 18.72 24.95
C GLY A 1170 2.80 18.55 23.47
N LYS A 1171 2.80 17.32 22.96
CA LYS A 1171 2.23 16.96 21.66
C LYS A 1171 0.79 16.46 21.82
N ASN A 1172 -0.09 16.68 20.85
CA ASN A 1172 -1.42 16.08 20.86
C ASN A 1172 -1.30 14.55 20.84
N PHE A 1173 -2.22 13.87 21.51
CA PHE A 1173 -2.18 12.43 21.67
C PHE A 1173 -2.38 11.73 20.32
N ASN A 1174 -1.56 10.72 20.08
CA ASN A 1174 -1.72 9.80 18.97
C ASN A 1174 -1.93 8.40 19.54
N GLY A 1175 -3.10 7.82 19.31
CA GLY A 1175 -3.50 6.56 19.93
C GLY A 1175 -5.01 6.48 20.07
N CYS A 1176 -5.48 5.57 20.93
CA CYS A 1176 -6.91 5.43 21.20
C CYS A 1176 -7.27 5.77 22.63
N ILE A 1177 -8.48 6.33 22.80
CA ILE A 1177 -9.06 6.63 24.11
C ILE A 1177 -10.48 6.04 24.16
N ARG A 1178 -10.84 5.46 25.32
CA ARG A 1178 -12.21 5.04 25.64
C ARG A 1178 -12.52 5.24 27.11
N GLU A 1179 -13.79 5.02 27.49
CA GLU A 1179 -14.23 5.06 28.89
C GLU A 1179 -13.91 6.37 29.63
N VAL A 1180 -14.11 7.53 28.97
CA VAL A 1180 -13.86 8.84 29.58
C VAL A 1180 -14.96 9.18 30.60
N ILE A 1181 -14.55 9.35 31.86
CA ILE A 1181 -15.41 9.67 33.01
C ILE A 1181 -14.84 10.89 33.72
N VAL A 1182 -15.65 11.93 33.86
CA VAL A 1182 -15.28 13.18 34.55
C VAL A 1182 -16.31 13.44 35.65
N GLY A 1183 -15.86 13.50 36.91
CA GLY A 1183 -16.75 13.76 38.05
C GLY A 1183 -17.85 12.71 38.22
N GLY A 1184 -17.58 11.46 37.85
CA GLY A 1184 -18.55 10.36 37.90
C GLY A 1184 -19.51 10.28 36.70
N GLN A 1185 -19.49 11.26 35.79
CA GLN A 1185 -20.28 11.23 34.56
C GLN A 1185 -19.48 10.59 33.43
N LYS A 1186 -19.98 9.49 32.87
CA LYS A 1186 -19.50 8.90 31.60
C LYS A 1186 -20.19 9.62 30.44
N ARG A 1187 -19.45 9.92 29.38
CA ARG A 1187 -20.00 10.55 28.17
C ARG A 1187 -19.51 9.81 26.92
N ASN A 1188 -20.41 9.59 25.96
CA ASN A 1188 -20.03 9.06 24.66
C ASN A 1188 -19.35 10.14 23.82
N TRP A 1189 -18.52 9.72 22.87
CA TRP A 1189 -17.79 10.65 22.01
C TRP A 1189 -18.70 11.54 21.15
N THR A 1190 -19.87 11.03 20.78
CA THR A 1190 -20.92 11.77 20.05
C THR A 1190 -21.58 12.87 20.88
N ASP A 1191 -21.48 12.80 22.21
CA ASP A 1191 -22.10 13.73 23.16
C ASP A 1191 -21.10 14.80 23.66
N MET A 1192 -19.87 14.78 23.15
CA MET A 1192 -18.87 15.82 23.41
C MET A 1192 -19.34 17.17 22.86
N GLU A 1193 -18.96 18.27 23.51
CA GLU A 1193 -19.39 19.61 23.09
C GLU A 1193 -18.87 19.97 21.69
N SER A 1194 -17.63 19.56 21.40
CA SER A 1194 -17.07 19.62 20.06
C SER A 1194 -16.00 18.54 19.90
N ILE A 1195 -15.88 17.99 18.70
CA ILE A 1195 -14.80 17.08 18.31
C ILE A 1195 -14.10 17.63 17.07
N HIS A 1196 -12.78 17.49 17.03
CA HIS A 1196 -11.95 17.91 15.91
C HIS A 1196 -11.07 16.73 15.48
N ASN A 1197 -11.23 16.27 14.24
CA ASN A 1197 -10.48 15.17 13.62
C ASN A 1197 -10.42 13.85 14.41
N VAL A 1198 -11.35 13.63 15.35
CA VAL A 1198 -11.47 12.36 16.10
C VAL A 1198 -12.20 11.33 15.25
N LEU A 1199 -11.60 10.15 15.04
CA LEU A 1199 -12.29 9.05 14.35
C LEU A 1199 -13.05 8.20 15.38
N LEU A 1200 -14.38 8.21 15.27
CA LEU A 1200 -15.28 7.61 16.24
C LEU A 1200 -15.44 6.11 16.01
N ASP A 1201 -15.41 5.30 17.08
CA ASP A 1201 -15.54 3.82 17.04
C ASP A 1201 -14.68 3.15 15.97
N SER A 1202 -13.49 3.72 15.75
CA SER A 1202 -12.58 3.34 14.66
C SER A 1202 -11.15 3.21 15.17
N CYS A 1203 -10.99 2.83 16.44
CA CYS A 1203 -9.68 2.60 17.01
C CYS A 1203 -9.01 1.41 16.31
N PRO A 1204 -7.91 1.63 15.57
CA PRO A 1204 -7.29 0.58 14.77
C PRO A 1204 -6.55 -0.41 15.67
N ILE A 1205 -6.77 -1.72 15.44
CA ILE A 1205 -6.13 -2.80 16.21
C ILE A 1205 -4.70 -2.97 15.68
N PRO A 1206 -3.65 -2.85 16.53
CA PRO A 1206 -2.27 -3.14 16.14
C PRO A 1206 -2.18 -4.55 15.56
N GLN A 1207 -1.57 -4.69 14.37
CA GLN A 1207 -1.33 -5.98 13.72
C GLN A 1207 -0.06 -6.64 14.24
#